data_AF-A0A9D5PWE7-F1
#
_entry.id   AF-A0A9D5PWE7-F1
#
_cell.length_a   1.000
_cell.length_b   1.000
_cell.length_c   1.000
_cell.angle_alpha   90.00
_cell.angle_beta   90.00
_cell.angle_gamma   90.00
#
_symmetry.space_group_name_H-M   'P 1'
#
loop_
_entity.id
_entity.type
_entity.pdbx_description
1 polymer ?
#
loop_
_entity_poly.entity_id
_entity_poly.type
_entity_poly.pdbx_seq_one_letter_code
_entity_poly.pdbx_strand_id
1 'polypeptide(L)'
;MIRFAMEERSLYCGESMDVLAQFIGVNPETDETLAVNWQSSDDTIISLHGKSRLARGMRAERVGRAMITAELMRGDEMLGRASITLTVTERPAKVTGDAIFIGSGAKHKIPPYFFGIGMNDRCALDDGTPFATPYMYDVVKDCHFKNVRVPGGAMSQHFDYRTGKCSVSSYNGEFQGFTLDDFYDIAEKNGVPAVYALNIFDDDFTPEEIVRQIGELKRHTTQPILVELGNEQYAAAPYFVKKWPTVREYAAATRAYYDAIKAAHPDVQVAVVALGKDMEKRILSNPNCSAFTNEEDWEFTQPGRVRYWNYTLGDEGGYDAVSNHPYTHQSITSYVTMDEFMRDHFIFNQDFYLNLLLIDRNFHGKPQWLSEWGDIQETMFRAKESDEKGRINVSYDMGIAVTCSERVFLALKAGCVDTMSYHALQDSSGFGIATEWVHHKKGDIGYLPKYHAFKKIGEVLAENDTFWDIAAESVETSLEVWPWCAQKITYFVHLPTVSAYGLGSADELRCAAMFNHTNHEMRVKIAGVRLRRTWSYGSENAIVDFMVKSAPSSAYAPSEDEYEHPAIYHEDFAEEILLPPFSMVMADTEGVAECVADGITGRISKLYEYEISHAAVVMAGHRTACIDGRLRTFEHAAELREGELMLPPEMAAAIGVQTDDWISSKTAAGDRTVYQNAHGLAVISEIATSFSEPYRDEDQTPMALAELEEIFKNEL
;
A
#
# COMPACT_ATOMS: atom_id res chain seq x y z
N MET A 1 -24.51 -1.08 26.82
CA MET A 1 -23.21 -1.03 27.53
C MET A 1 -22.24 -0.21 26.70
N ILE A 2 -21.38 0.58 27.33
CA ILE A 2 -20.31 1.34 26.66
C ILE A 2 -18.97 0.88 27.25
N ARG A 3 -17.92 0.80 26.44
CA ARG A 3 -16.56 0.47 26.88
C ARG A 3 -15.52 1.13 25.98
N PHE A 4 -14.31 1.29 26.47
CA PHE A 4 -13.14 1.56 25.63
C PHE A 4 -12.45 0.25 25.24
N ALA A 5 -11.61 0.28 24.21
CA ALA A 5 -10.84 -0.90 23.80
C ALA A 5 -9.72 -1.23 24.80
N MET A 6 -9.34 -0.26 25.64
CA MET A 6 -8.31 -0.36 26.66
C MET A 6 -8.68 0.48 27.89
N GLU A 7 -8.18 0.07 29.06
CA GLU A 7 -8.46 0.74 30.35
C GLU A 7 -7.41 1.81 30.69
N GLU A 8 -6.18 1.64 30.21
CA GLU A 8 -5.07 2.57 30.42
C GLU A 8 -4.22 2.71 29.15
N ARG A 9 -3.66 3.91 28.94
CA ARG A 9 -2.71 4.21 27.86
C ARG A 9 -1.68 5.23 28.34
N SER A 10 -0.45 5.12 27.87
CA SER A 10 0.58 6.14 28.09
C SER A 10 0.79 6.95 26.81
N LEU A 11 1.04 8.24 26.98
CA LEU A 11 1.37 9.19 25.91
C LEU A 11 2.60 10.00 26.33
N TYR A 12 3.35 10.49 25.35
CA TYR A 12 4.33 11.54 25.57
C TYR A 12 3.67 12.92 25.46
N CYS A 13 4.20 13.90 26.20
CA CYS A 13 3.78 15.28 26.09
C CYS A 13 3.89 15.76 24.63
N GLY A 14 2.84 16.41 24.14
CA GLY A 14 2.68 16.85 22.75
C GLY A 14 2.02 15.81 21.82
N GLU A 15 1.89 14.55 22.23
CA GLU A 15 1.21 13.55 21.39
C GLU A 15 -0.28 13.76 21.30
N SER A 16 -0.81 13.36 20.16
CA SER A 16 -2.23 13.28 19.93
C SER A 16 -2.64 11.87 19.50
N MET A 17 -3.85 11.49 19.85
CA MET A 17 -4.49 10.26 19.40
C MET A 17 -6.01 10.45 19.33
N ASP A 18 -6.71 9.56 18.65
CA ASP A 18 -8.17 9.48 18.70
C ASP A 18 -8.60 8.35 19.64
N VAL A 19 -9.69 8.51 20.40
CA VAL A 19 -10.22 7.44 21.27
C VAL A 19 -11.65 7.14 20.90
N LEU A 20 -11.93 5.85 20.67
CA LEU A 20 -13.24 5.36 20.25
C LEU A 20 -13.96 4.64 21.39
N ALA A 21 -15.16 5.12 21.74
CA ALA A 21 -16.09 4.40 22.61
C ALA A 21 -16.83 3.32 21.81
N GLN A 22 -16.84 2.09 22.33
CA GLN A 22 -17.59 0.96 21.76
C GLN A 22 -18.93 0.80 22.49
N PHE A 23 -20.01 0.59 21.72
CA PHE A 23 -21.36 0.46 22.24
C PHE A 23 -21.92 -0.94 21.96
N ILE A 24 -22.47 -1.59 22.98
CA ILE A 24 -23.06 -2.93 22.88
C ILE A 24 -24.56 -2.82 23.16
N GLY A 25 -25.35 -3.29 22.19
CA GLY A 25 -26.82 -3.34 22.25
C GLY A 25 -27.54 -2.07 21.77
N VAL A 26 -26.78 -1.00 21.46
CA VAL A 26 -27.29 0.29 20.96
C VAL A 26 -26.25 0.90 20.01
N ASN A 27 -26.68 1.70 19.05
CA ASN A 27 -25.79 2.49 18.20
C ASN A 27 -26.20 3.98 18.25
N PRO A 28 -25.44 4.84 18.94
CA PRO A 28 -25.75 6.27 19.07
C PRO A 28 -25.59 7.05 17.76
N GLU A 29 -25.01 6.46 16.71
CA GLU A 29 -25.00 7.05 15.38
C GLU A 29 -26.34 6.92 14.66
N THR A 30 -27.15 5.91 15.00
CA THR A 30 -28.45 5.66 14.35
C THR A 30 -29.64 5.99 15.25
N ASP A 31 -29.43 6.11 16.55
CA ASP A 31 -30.46 6.51 17.51
C ASP A 31 -30.21 7.96 17.96
N GLU A 32 -30.97 8.88 17.38
CA GLU A 32 -30.86 10.33 17.68
C GLU A 32 -31.23 10.67 19.13
N THR A 33 -31.94 9.78 19.83
CA THR A 33 -32.28 9.98 21.25
C THR A 33 -31.10 9.76 22.19
N LEU A 34 -30.01 9.17 21.66
CA LEU A 34 -28.78 8.92 22.40
C LEU A 34 -27.79 10.07 22.22
N ALA A 35 -27.18 10.49 23.32
CA ALA A 35 -26.05 11.41 23.35
C ALA A 35 -24.86 10.76 24.05
N VAL A 36 -23.66 11.21 23.74
CA VAL A 36 -22.44 10.77 24.41
C VAL A 36 -21.72 11.99 24.98
N ASN A 37 -21.68 12.08 26.30
CA ASN A 37 -20.97 13.15 27.00
C ASN A 37 -19.53 12.73 27.24
N TRP A 38 -18.59 13.55 26.79
CA TRP A 38 -17.16 13.33 26.93
C TRP A 38 -16.58 14.32 27.92
N GLN A 39 -15.76 13.84 28.85
CA GLN A 39 -15.15 14.66 29.90
C GLN A 39 -13.72 14.19 30.17
N SER A 40 -12.81 15.13 30.39
CA SER A 40 -11.50 14.88 31.01
C SER A 40 -11.58 15.21 32.50
N SER A 41 -10.89 14.45 33.34
CA SER A 41 -10.72 14.82 34.75
C SER A 41 -9.79 16.02 34.95
N ASP A 42 -8.94 16.32 33.95
CA ASP A 42 -8.00 17.45 33.96
C ASP A 42 -7.65 17.85 32.52
N ASP A 43 -8.31 18.89 32.00
CA ASP A 43 -8.08 19.43 30.66
C ASP A 43 -6.68 20.07 30.50
N THR A 44 -5.96 20.32 31.60
CA THR A 44 -4.59 20.84 31.54
C THR A 44 -3.54 19.75 31.30
N ILE A 45 -3.94 18.47 31.44
CA ILE A 45 -3.11 17.29 31.15
C ILE A 45 -3.51 16.68 29.81
N ILE A 46 -4.82 16.51 29.56
CA ILE A 46 -5.36 16.01 28.29
C ILE A 46 -6.50 16.92 27.82
N SER A 47 -6.36 17.53 26.64
CA SER A 47 -7.44 18.26 25.98
C SER A 47 -8.22 17.36 25.02
N LEU A 48 -9.52 17.60 24.86
CA LEU A 48 -10.42 16.83 23.99
C LEU A 48 -10.87 17.65 22.77
N HIS A 49 -10.91 17.00 21.60
CA HIS A 49 -11.19 17.61 20.30
C HIS A 49 -12.19 16.79 19.48
N GLY A 50 -12.86 17.45 18.53
CA GLY A 50 -13.85 16.84 17.65
C GLY A 50 -15.26 16.80 18.23
N LYS A 51 -16.22 16.39 17.39
CA LYS A 51 -17.66 16.39 17.74
C LYS A 51 -18.34 15.03 17.61
N SER A 52 -17.65 14.02 17.07
CA SER A 52 -18.22 12.67 16.89
C SER A 52 -18.89 12.10 18.14
N ARG A 53 -20.01 11.42 18.00
CA ARG A 53 -20.62 10.74 19.15
C ARG A 53 -19.79 9.55 19.62
N LEU A 54 -19.04 8.93 18.70
CA LEU A 54 -18.29 7.71 18.95
C LEU A 54 -16.85 7.96 19.37
N ALA A 55 -16.26 9.08 18.95
CA ALA A 55 -14.83 9.31 19.11
C ALA A 55 -14.49 10.74 19.53
N ARG A 56 -13.31 10.90 20.15
CA ARG A 56 -12.69 12.18 20.47
C ARG A 56 -11.21 12.14 20.13
N GLY A 57 -10.74 13.17 19.43
CA GLY A 57 -9.32 13.50 19.39
C GLY A 57 -8.86 13.94 20.76
N MET A 58 -7.61 13.66 21.09
CA MET A 58 -6.99 14.02 22.36
C MET A 58 -5.60 14.56 22.10
N ARG A 59 -5.16 15.51 22.92
CA ARG A 59 -3.76 15.98 22.97
C ARG A 59 -3.22 15.91 24.39
N ALA A 60 -2.02 15.35 24.53
CA ALA A 60 -1.24 15.33 25.75
C ALA A 60 -0.58 16.69 25.97
N GLU A 61 -1.18 17.52 26.83
CA GLU A 61 -0.75 18.90 27.05
C GLU A 61 0.42 18.99 28.04
N ARG A 62 0.36 18.21 29.12
CA ARG A 62 1.33 18.26 30.22
C ARG A 62 1.51 16.92 30.89
N VAL A 63 2.70 16.69 31.44
CA VAL A 63 3.03 15.51 32.25
C VAL A 63 2.04 15.39 33.42
N GLY A 64 1.50 14.19 33.61
CA GLY A 64 0.50 13.92 34.64
C GLY A 64 -0.36 12.70 34.32
N ARG A 65 -1.49 12.59 35.02
CA ARG A 65 -2.47 11.52 34.79
C ARG A 65 -3.86 12.13 34.72
N ALA A 66 -4.61 11.84 33.67
CA ALA A 66 -5.99 12.25 33.51
C ALA A 66 -6.87 11.06 33.14
N MET A 67 -8.13 11.09 33.55
CA MET A 67 -9.12 10.10 33.19
C MET A 67 -10.10 10.70 32.19
N ILE A 68 -10.25 10.06 31.04
CA ILE A 68 -11.29 10.40 30.09
C ILE A 68 -12.51 9.54 30.36
N THR A 69 -13.68 10.15 30.40
CA THR A 69 -14.96 9.46 30.59
C THR A 69 -15.89 9.73 29.41
N ALA A 70 -16.51 8.67 28.89
CA ALA A 70 -17.63 8.73 27.97
C ALA A 70 -18.90 8.21 28.67
N GLU A 71 -19.94 9.04 28.73
CA GLU A 71 -21.24 8.71 29.32
C GLU A 71 -22.31 8.67 28.23
N LEU A 72 -22.91 7.49 28.04
CA LEU A 72 -24.04 7.31 27.14
C LEU A 72 -25.32 7.77 27.84
N MET A 73 -26.01 8.74 27.26
CA MET A 73 -27.20 9.39 27.81
C MET A 73 -28.41 9.19 26.90
N ARG A 74 -29.60 9.12 27.49
CA ARG A 74 -30.90 9.29 26.80
C ARG A 74 -31.70 10.35 27.55
N GLY A 75 -31.75 11.56 27.00
CA GLY A 75 -32.17 12.72 27.79
C GLY A 75 -31.27 12.86 29.02
N ASP A 76 -31.87 12.88 30.22
CA ASP A 76 -31.15 12.98 31.49
C ASP A 76 -30.75 11.62 32.09
N GLU A 77 -31.17 10.50 31.49
CA GLU A 77 -30.87 9.15 31.97
C GLU A 77 -29.50 8.67 31.47
N MET A 78 -28.59 8.33 32.39
CA MET A 78 -27.31 7.69 32.04
C MET A 78 -27.53 6.18 31.83
N LEU A 79 -27.31 5.73 30.60
CA LEU A 79 -27.45 4.32 30.20
C LEU A 79 -26.15 3.53 30.35
N GLY A 80 -25.02 4.21 30.44
CA GLY A 80 -23.73 3.56 30.64
C GLY A 80 -22.58 4.57 30.72
N ARG A 81 -21.46 4.11 31.28
CA ARG A 81 -20.24 4.89 31.45
C ARG A 81 -19.03 4.03 31.15
N ALA A 82 -18.07 4.60 30.44
CA ALA A 82 -16.74 4.03 30.22
C ALA A 82 -15.68 5.07 30.60
N SER A 83 -14.57 4.61 31.14
CA SER A 83 -13.43 5.47 31.49
C SER A 83 -12.12 4.84 31.04
N ILE A 84 -11.20 5.65 30.55
CA ILE A 84 -9.82 5.27 30.22
C ILE A 84 -8.88 6.21 30.96
N THR A 85 -7.82 5.67 31.56
CA THR A 85 -6.79 6.50 32.19
C THR A 85 -5.63 6.74 31.24
N LEU A 86 -5.26 8.01 31.07
CA LEU A 86 -4.11 8.44 30.29
C LEU A 86 -3.00 8.92 31.22
N THR A 87 -1.80 8.36 31.06
CA THR A 87 -0.59 8.82 31.74
C THR A 87 0.29 9.55 30.74
N VAL A 88 0.53 10.83 30.96
CA VAL A 88 1.40 11.67 30.13
C VAL A 88 2.78 11.75 30.76
N THR A 89 3.81 11.40 29.99
CA THR A 89 5.22 11.45 30.41
C THR A 89 6.02 12.42 29.54
N GLU A 90 7.21 12.81 30.00
CA GLU A 90 8.11 13.61 29.16
C GLU A 90 8.55 12.78 27.95
N ARG A 91 8.56 13.40 26.77
CA ARG A 91 9.13 12.76 25.59
C ARG A 91 10.63 12.57 25.83
N PRO A 92 11.18 11.35 25.64
CA PRO A 92 12.62 11.15 25.76
C PRO A 92 13.36 12.01 24.72
N ALA A 93 14.58 12.43 25.07
CA ALA A 93 15.44 13.11 24.12
C ALA A 93 15.67 12.19 22.90
N LYS A 94 15.44 12.73 21.70
CA LYS A 94 15.70 12.02 20.45
C LYS A 94 17.19 11.76 20.33
N VAL A 95 17.55 10.53 19.94
CA VAL A 95 18.92 10.16 19.60
C VAL A 95 18.98 10.02 18.09
N THR A 96 20.01 10.58 17.46
CA THR A 96 20.25 10.39 16.02
C THR A 96 20.71 8.95 15.78
N GLY A 97 20.03 8.23 14.88
CA GLY A 97 20.45 6.90 14.44
C GLY A 97 21.44 6.96 13.28
N ASP A 98 22.07 5.84 12.96
CA ASP A 98 23.00 5.70 11.82
C ASP A 98 22.47 4.64 10.84
N ALA A 99 22.65 4.86 9.54
CA ALA A 99 22.35 3.89 8.50
C ALA A 99 23.42 3.92 7.38
N ILE A 100 23.87 2.72 6.97
CA ILE A 100 24.89 2.53 5.95
C ILE A 100 24.31 1.68 4.82
N PHE A 101 24.53 2.16 3.61
CA PHE A 101 24.08 1.50 2.38
C PHE A 101 25.25 1.20 1.45
N ILE A 102 25.04 0.24 0.55
CA ILE A 102 25.96 -0.17 -0.50
C ILE A 102 25.16 -0.39 -1.80
N GLY A 103 25.79 -0.27 -2.98
CA GLY A 103 25.14 -0.68 -4.23
C GLY A 103 24.89 -2.19 -4.24
N SER A 104 23.72 -2.64 -4.68
CA SER A 104 23.50 -4.10 -4.85
C SER A 104 24.10 -4.62 -6.17
N GLY A 105 24.51 -3.72 -7.07
CA GLY A 105 24.91 -4.03 -8.44
C GLY A 105 23.74 -4.27 -9.40
N ALA A 106 22.52 -4.51 -8.88
CA ALA A 106 21.33 -4.68 -9.69
C ALA A 106 20.83 -3.31 -10.21
N LYS A 107 20.57 -3.24 -11.51
CA LYS A 107 20.02 -2.06 -12.17
C LYS A 107 19.14 -2.46 -13.35
N HIS A 108 18.17 -1.62 -13.68
CA HIS A 108 17.31 -1.82 -14.84
C HIS A 108 16.82 -0.48 -15.39
N LYS A 109 16.40 -0.48 -16.65
CA LYS A 109 15.82 0.72 -17.27
C LYS A 109 14.49 1.05 -16.63
N ILE A 110 14.28 2.34 -16.38
CA ILE A 110 12.98 2.84 -15.94
C ILE A 110 12.03 2.74 -17.14
N PRO A 111 10.84 2.12 -16.98
CA PRO A 111 9.88 2.04 -18.07
C PRO A 111 9.44 3.43 -18.54
N PRO A 112 9.29 3.66 -19.86
CA PRO A 112 9.05 5.00 -20.40
C PRO A 112 7.72 5.62 -19.97
N TYR A 113 6.75 4.79 -19.58
CA TYR A 113 5.41 5.20 -19.13
C TYR A 113 5.19 4.95 -17.63
N PHE A 114 6.28 4.80 -16.86
CA PHE A 114 6.22 4.35 -15.48
C PHE A 114 5.34 5.24 -14.60
N PHE A 115 5.66 6.51 -14.41
CA PHE A 115 5.02 7.34 -13.40
C PHE A 115 3.91 8.24 -13.98
N GLY A 116 2.65 8.01 -13.63
CA GLY A 116 1.50 8.77 -14.15
C GLY A 116 0.39 9.02 -13.13
N ILE A 117 -0.79 9.41 -13.63
CA ILE A 117 -1.90 9.93 -12.81
C ILE A 117 -3.27 9.47 -13.33
N GLY A 118 -4.21 9.19 -12.44
CA GLY A 118 -5.56 8.77 -12.76
C GLY A 118 -6.59 9.91 -12.67
N MET A 119 -7.66 9.78 -13.46
CA MET A 119 -8.79 10.71 -13.53
C MET A 119 -10.11 9.97 -13.23
N ASN A 120 -10.64 10.14 -12.00
CA ASN A 120 -11.88 9.45 -11.57
C ASN A 120 -13.08 10.40 -11.32
N ASP A 121 -12.85 11.67 -10.97
CA ASP A 121 -13.85 12.43 -10.18
C ASP A 121 -14.59 13.58 -10.88
N ARG A 122 -14.25 13.92 -12.13
CA ARG A 122 -14.94 15.01 -12.86
C ARG A 122 -16.29 14.60 -13.43
N CYS A 123 -16.55 13.30 -13.45
CA CYS A 123 -17.71 12.75 -14.11
C CYS A 123 -18.98 12.73 -13.24
N ALA A 124 -19.09 13.64 -12.27
CA ALA A 124 -20.27 13.76 -11.40
C ALA A 124 -20.86 15.19 -11.39
N LEU A 125 -20.31 16.12 -12.18
CA LEU A 125 -20.71 17.52 -12.16
C LEU A 125 -21.65 17.85 -13.32
N ASP A 126 -22.96 17.85 -13.07
CA ASP A 126 -23.99 18.42 -13.95
C ASP A 126 -24.03 19.96 -13.82
N ASP A 127 -22.87 20.61 -13.86
CA ASP A 127 -22.75 22.07 -13.72
C ASP A 127 -22.13 22.76 -14.94
N GLY A 128 -21.88 22.00 -16.01
CA GLY A 128 -21.24 22.49 -17.23
C GLY A 128 -19.72 22.72 -17.11
N THR A 129 -19.09 22.23 -16.04
CA THR A 129 -17.63 22.26 -15.91
C THR A 129 -16.99 21.33 -16.94
N PRO A 130 -15.99 21.79 -17.72
CA PRO A 130 -15.31 20.92 -18.68
C PRO A 130 -14.56 19.78 -17.98
N PHE A 131 -14.44 18.63 -18.65
CA PHE A 131 -13.70 17.48 -18.14
C PHE A 131 -12.27 17.85 -17.76
N ALA A 132 -11.62 18.59 -18.64
CA ALA A 132 -10.26 19.07 -18.49
C ALA A 132 -10.26 20.60 -18.31
N THR A 133 -9.47 21.08 -17.35
CA THR A 133 -9.22 22.50 -17.13
C THR A 133 -7.74 22.84 -17.31
N PRO A 134 -7.39 24.12 -17.54
CA PRO A 134 -6.01 24.53 -17.80
C PRO A 134 -4.97 23.97 -16.80
N TYR A 135 -5.26 24.01 -15.50
CA TYR A 135 -4.31 23.53 -14.50
C TYR A 135 -4.10 22.01 -14.54
N MET A 136 -5.05 21.23 -15.05
CA MET A 136 -4.88 19.78 -15.14
C MET A 136 -3.77 19.44 -16.14
N TYR A 137 -3.71 20.17 -17.26
CA TYR A 137 -2.58 20.01 -18.19
C TYR A 137 -1.27 20.47 -17.54
N ASP A 138 -1.30 21.58 -16.82
CA ASP A 138 -0.11 22.10 -16.15
C ASP A 138 0.41 21.13 -15.08
N VAL A 139 -0.47 20.51 -14.29
CA VAL A 139 -0.10 19.48 -13.29
C VAL A 139 0.52 18.27 -13.97
N VAL A 140 -0.06 17.76 -15.06
CA VAL A 140 0.50 16.62 -15.80
C VAL A 140 1.90 16.93 -16.33
N LYS A 141 2.05 18.12 -16.92
CA LYS A 141 3.32 18.58 -17.46
C LYS A 141 4.37 18.81 -16.38
N ASP A 142 4.02 19.52 -15.32
CA ASP A 142 4.94 19.95 -14.26
C ASP A 142 5.37 18.79 -13.37
N CYS A 143 4.49 17.82 -13.13
CA CYS A 143 4.86 16.57 -12.45
C CYS A 143 5.54 15.55 -13.37
N HIS A 144 5.79 15.89 -14.64
CA HIS A 144 6.40 15.01 -15.63
C HIS A 144 5.72 13.63 -15.73
N PHE A 145 4.40 13.57 -15.51
CA PHE A 145 3.67 12.31 -15.62
C PHE A 145 3.77 11.76 -17.04
N LYS A 146 3.91 10.44 -17.14
CA LYS A 146 4.20 9.70 -18.37
C LYS A 146 3.02 8.90 -18.91
N ASN A 147 1.90 8.91 -18.20
CA ASN A 147 0.63 8.34 -18.62
C ASN A 147 -0.52 9.04 -17.88
N VAL A 148 -1.73 8.93 -18.44
CA VAL A 148 -2.98 9.36 -17.78
C VAL A 148 -4.01 8.23 -17.86
N ARG A 149 -4.59 7.80 -16.74
CA ARG A 149 -5.64 6.77 -16.76
C ARG A 149 -7.04 7.38 -16.85
N VAL A 150 -7.82 6.92 -17.85
CA VAL A 150 -9.15 7.46 -18.21
C VAL A 150 -10.04 6.43 -18.94
N PRO A 151 -11.37 6.41 -18.73
CA PRO A 151 -12.00 6.77 -17.47
C PRO A 151 -11.50 5.82 -16.38
N GLY A 152 -11.20 6.33 -15.20
CA GLY A 152 -10.81 5.46 -14.09
C GLY A 152 -11.96 5.15 -13.13
N GLY A 153 -11.68 4.26 -12.18
CA GLY A 153 -12.58 3.86 -11.10
C GLY A 153 -13.79 3.05 -11.55
N ALA A 154 -14.74 2.87 -10.64
CA ALA A 154 -15.96 2.08 -10.85
C ALA A 154 -16.78 2.55 -12.06
N MET A 155 -16.64 3.81 -12.47
CA MET A 155 -17.35 4.38 -13.61
C MET A 155 -17.00 3.70 -14.94
N SER A 156 -15.76 3.26 -15.11
CA SER A 156 -15.30 2.61 -16.34
C SER A 156 -16.13 1.37 -16.69
N GLN A 157 -16.67 0.66 -15.69
CA GLN A 157 -17.53 -0.52 -15.87
C GLN A 157 -18.95 -0.19 -16.36
N HIS A 158 -19.30 1.10 -16.40
CA HIS A 158 -20.66 1.57 -16.69
C HIS A 158 -20.70 2.63 -17.78
N PHE A 159 -19.55 2.99 -18.35
CA PHE A 159 -19.43 3.98 -19.40
C PHE A 159 -19.73 3.37 -20.77
N ASP A 160 -20.61 4.01 -21.54
CA ASP A 160 -20.89 3.70 -22.93
C ASP A 160 -20.30 4.78 -23.84
N TYR A 161 -19.16 4.47 -24.48
CA TYR A 161 -18.45 5.38 -25.37
C TYR A 161 -19.28 5.85 -26.58
N ARG A 162 -20.29 5.07 -27.00
CA ARG A 162 -21.14 5.39 -28.15
C ARG A 162 -22.08 6.55 -27.84
N THR A 163 -22.48 6.67 -26.58
CA THR A 163 -23.44 7.67 -26.11
C THR A 163 -22.82 8.72 -25.18
N GLY A 164 -21.61 8.44 -24.68
CA GLY A 164 -20.92 9.19 -23.63
C GLY A 164 -21.54 9.01 -22.24
N LYS A 165 -22.58 8.19 -22.09
CA LYS A 165 -23.33 8.08 -20.83
C LYS A 165 -22.70 7.09 -19.88
N CYS A 166 -22.91 7.31 -18.59
CA CYS A 166 -22.57 6.37 -17.54
C CYS A 166 -23.81 5.96 -16.73
N SER A 167 -23.96 4.67 -16.44
CA SER A 167 -25.17 4.09 -15.82
C SER A 167 -25.06 3.80 -14.31
N VAL A 168 -24.17 4.49 -13.57
CA VAL A 168 -24.02 4.24 -12.13
C VAL A 168 -25.19 4.84 -11.34
N SER A 169 -25.91 3.98 -10.60
CA SER A 169 -27.09 4.32 -9.79
C SER A 169 -26.82 5.31 -8.64
N SER A 170 -25.56 5.55 -8.28
CA SER A 170 -25.17 6.53 -7.26
C SER A 170 -25.29 7.98 -7.74
N TYR A 171 -25.46 8.22 -9.04
CA TYR A 171 -25.62 9.55 -9.62
C TYR A 171 -27.07 9.72 -10.10
N ASN A 172 -27.95 10.22 -9.22
CA ASN A 172 -29.38 10.43 -9.50
C ASN A 172 -29.66 11.69 -10.36
N GLY A 173 -29.06 11.81 -11.56
CA GLY A 173 -29.27 12.94 -12.48
C GLY A 173 -29.13 12.57 -13.96
N GLU A 174 -29.72 13.38 -14.85
CA GLU A 174 -29.49 13.28 -16.31
C GLU A 174 -28.07 13.74 -16.61
N PHE A 175 -27.12 12.79 -16.59
CA PHE A 175 -25.72 13.05 -16.84
C PHE A 175 -25.48 13.53 -18.29
N GLN A 176 -24.89 14.73 -18.47
CA GLN A 176 -24.23 15.08 -19.72
C GLN A 176 -23.02 14.17 -19.88
N GLY A 177 -23.07 13.29 -20.88
CA GLY A 177 -22.03 12.31 -21.11
C GLY A 177 -20.70 12.92 -21.55
N PHE A 178 -19.59 12.33 -21.11
CA PHE A 178 -18.26 12.66 -21.63
C PHE A 178 -17.98 11.87 -22.91
N THR A 179 -17.29 12.50 -23.85
CA THR A 179 -16.87 11.87 -25.11
C THR A 179 -15.49 11.24 -24.98
N LEU A 180 -15.09 10.44 -25.97
CA LEU A 180 -13.72 9.95 -26.06
C LEU A 180 -12.70 11.09 -26.25
N ASP A 181 -13.09 12.18 -26.94
CA ASP A 181 -12.25 13.39 -27.04
C ASP A 181 -11.96 13.96 -25.66
N ASP A 182 -12.98 14.06 -24.79
CA ASP A 182 -12.81 14.58 -23.43
C ASP A 182 -11.80 13.75 -22.62
N PHE A 183 -11.90 12.42 -22.68
CA PHE A 183 -11.00 11.53 -21.96
C PHE A 183 -9.55 11.59 -22.47
N TYR A 184 -9.34 11.69 -23.78
CA TYR A 184 -7.99 11.72 -24.35
C TYR A 184 -7.32 13.09 -24.34
N ASP A 185 -8.09 14.17 -24.17
CA ASP A 185 -7.60 15.53 -24.34
C ASP A 185 -6.39 15.88 -23.46
N ILE A 186 -6.40 15.47 -22.18
CA ILE A 186 -5.26 15.71 -21.26
C ILE A 186 -4.02 14.92 -21.69
N ALA A 187 -4.21 13.65 -22.04
CA ALA A 187 -3.11 12.76 -22.43
C ALA A 187 -2.46 13.23 -23.72
N GLU A 188 -3.25 13.55 -24.76
CA GLU A 188 -2.75 14.03 -26.04
C GLU A 188 -2.05 15.38 -25.96
N LYS A 189 -2.62 16.35 -25.22
CA LYS A 189 -1.99 17.67 -25.06
C LYS A 189 -0.64 17.60 -24.35
N ASN A 190 -0.43 16.58 -23.52
CA ASN A 190 0.85 16.33 -22.85
C ASN A 190 1.74 15.33 -23.59
N GLY A 191 1.27 14.76 -24.70
CA GLY A 191 2.03 13.79 -25.50
C GLY A 191 2.34 12.51 -24.74
N VAL A 192 1.40 12.02 -23.92
CA VAL A 192 1.55 10.80 -23.11
C VAL A 192 0.40 9.83 -23.40
N PRO A 193 0.61 8.51 -23.32
CA PRO A 193 -0.45 7.54 -23.55
C PRO A 193 -1.56 7.63 -22.50
N ALA A 194 -2.79 7.35 -22.94
CA ALA A 194 -3.89 7.06 -22.04
C ALA A 194 -3.89 5.56 -21.66
N VAL A 195 -4.10 5.27 -20.38
CA VAL A 195 -4.46 3.92 -19.90
C VAL A 195 -5.98 3.85 -19.83
N TYR A 196 -6.60 3.09 -20.74
CA TYR A 196 -8.05 3.09 -20.92
C TYR A 196 -8.74 1.86 -20.35
N ALA A 197 -9.58 2.03 -19.32
CA ALA A 197 -10.35 0.94 -18.75
C ALA A 197 -11.61 0.66 -19.58
N LEU A 198 -11.69 -0.53 -20.17
CA LEU A 198 -12.78 -0.96 -21.05
C LEU A 198 -13.98 -1.47 -20.24
N ASN A 199 -15.18 -1.08 -20.67
CA ASN A 199 -16.42 -1.65 -20.14
C ASN A 199 -16.63 -3.05 -20.76
N ILE A 200 -16.20 -4.08 -20.05
CA ILE A 200 -16.52 -5.48 -20.39
C ILE A 200 -17.66 -6.04 -19.54
N PHE A 201 -18.30 -5.20 -18.72
CA PHE A 201 -19.33 -5.62 -17.77
C PHE A 201 -20.74 -5.53 -18.36
N ASP A 202 -20.97 -4.60 -19.28
CA ASP A 202 -22.21 -4.54 -20.04
C ASP A 202 -22.26 -5.65 -21.11
N ASP A 203 -23.42 -6.27 -21.32
CA ASP A 203 -23.62 -7.36 -22.29
C ASP A 203 -23.61 -6.86 -23.74
N ASP A 204 -23.81 -5.54 -23.95
CA ASP A 204 -23.69 -4.91 -25.26
C ASP A 204 -22.23 -4.82 -25.74
N PHE A 205 -21.26 -4.96 -24.83
CA PHE A 205 -19.83 -4.86 -25.12
C PHE A 205 -19.22 -6.23 -25.41
N THR A 206 -19.60 -6.81 -26.55
CA THR A 206 -19.02 -8.07 -27.05
C THR A 206 -17.56 -7.87 -27.51
N PRO A 207 -16.77 -8.94 -27.74
CA PRO A 207 -15.43 -8.81 -28.29
C PRO A 207 -15.36 -7.99 -29.59
N GLU A 208 -16.35 -8.14 -30.49
CA GLU A 208 -16.43 -7.36 -31.73
C GLU A 208 -16.68 -5.88 -31.46
N GLU A 209 -17.51 -5.55 -30.46
CA GLU A 209 -17.79 -4.18 -30.09
C GLU A 209 -16.59 -3.52 -29.40
N ILE A 210 -15.85 -4.26 -28.57
CA ILE A 210 -14.57 -3.79 -27.99
C ILE A 210 -13.54 -3.49 -29.07
N VAL A 211 -13.44 -4.33 -30.10
CA VAL A 211 -12.57 -4.05 -31.26
C VAL A 211 -12.99 -2.76 -31.97
N ARG A 212 -14.30 -2.50 -32.14
CA ARG A 212 -14.77 -1.22 -32.69
C ARG A 212 -14.42 -0.05 -31.79
N GLN A 213 -14.62 -0.17 -30.48
CA GLN A 213 -14.25 0.85 -29.52
C GLN A 213 -12.77 1.21 -29.65
N ILE A 214 -11.87 0.21 -29.69
CA ILE A 214 -10.43 0.45 -29.89
C ILE A 214 -10.16 1.17 -31.23
N GLY A 215 -10.88 0.81 -32.30
CA GLY A 215 -10.80 1.51 -33.58
C GLY A 215 -11.18 3.00 -33.49
N GLU A 216 -12.11 3.36 -32.61
CA GLU A 216 -12.43 4.75 -32.29
C GLU A 216 -11.35 5.39 -31.41
N LEU A 217 -10.86 4.71 -30.36
CA LEU A 217 -9.77 5.20 -29.50
C LEU A 217 -8.54 5.63 -30.33
N LYS A 218 -8.16 4.84 -31.34
CA LYS A 218 -7.04 5.15 -32.27
C LYS A 218 -7.20 6.46 -33.05
N ARG A 219 -8.40 7.03 -33.13
CA ARG A 219 -8.63 8.34 -33.78
C ARG A 219 -8.34 9.51 -32.86
N HIS A 220 -8.35 9.28 -31.55
CA HIS A 220 -8.14 10.30 -30.53
C HIS A 220 -6.70 10.37 -30.05
N THR A 221 -5.82 9.45 -30.48
CA THR A 221 -4.43 9.42 -30.01
C THR A 221 -3.42 9.04 -31.08
N THR A 222 -2.24 9.63 -30.96
CA THR A 222 -1.02 9.18 -31.68
C THR A 222 -0.07 8.37 -30.81
N GLN A 223 -0.38 8.23 -29.52
CA GLN A 223 0.39 7.49 -28.54
C GLN A 223 0.04 6.00 -28.57
N PRO A 224 0.87 5.13 -27.95
CA PRO A 224 0.50 3.74 -27.75
C PRO A 224 -0.82 3.61 -26.99
N ILE A 225 -1.62 2.63 -27.37
CA ILE A 225 -2.89 2.34 -26.70
C ILE A 225 -2.68 1.25 -25.67
N LEU A 226 -2.94 1.62 -24.43
CA LEU A 226 -2.92 0.75 -23.26
C LEU A 226 -4.37 0.57 -22.80
N VAL A 227 -4.88 -0.65 -22.79
CA VAL A 227 -6.25 -0.93 -22.33
C VAL A 227 -6.31 -1.91 -21.18
N GLU A 228 -7.26 -1.72 -20.28
CA GLU A 228 -7.55 -2.63 -19.18
C GLU A 228 -8.90 -3.31 -19.42
N LEU A 229 -8.98 -4.62 -19.20
CA LEU A 229 -10.22 -5.38 -19.31
C LEU A 229 -11.05 -5.24 -18.03
N GLY A 230 -11.66 -4.05 -17.91
CA GLY A 230 -12.45 -3.62 -16.76
C GLY A 230 -11.63 -2.96 -15.66
N ASN A 231 -12.28 -2.73 -14.53
CA ASN A 231 -11.71 -2.05 -13.36
C ASN A 231 -12.08 -2.85 -12.11
N GLU A 232 -11.17 -3.13 -11.17
CA GLU A 232 -11.51 -3.70 -9.86
C GLU A 232 -12.56 -4.83 -9.90
N GLN A 233 -12.26 -5.88 -10.67
CA GLN A 233 -13.13 -7.05 -10.82
C GLN A 233 -13.08 -7.89 -9.55
N TYR A 234 -13.65 -7.37 -8.47
CA TYR A 234 -13.74 -8.08 -7.20
C TYR A 234 -14.72 -9.24 -7.39
N ALA A 235 -14.22 -10.47 -7.29
CA ALA A 235 -15.01 -11.69 -7.26
C ALA A 235 -16.18 -11.66 -6.25
N ALA A 236 -16.14 -10.75 -5.27
CA ALA A 236 -17.13 -10.57 -4.21
C ALA A 236 -18.24 -9.55 -4.54
N ALA A 237 -18.19 -8.88 -5.69
CA ALA A 237 -19.23 -7.92 -6.04
C ALA A 237 -20.47 -8.66 -6.60
N PRO A 238 -21.70 -8.38 -6.14
CA PRO A 238 -22.89 -9.10 -6.61
C PRO A 238 -23.10 -9.07 -8.12
N TYR A 239 -22.70 -7.97 -8.77
CA TYR A 239 -22.78 -7.82 -10.21
C TYR A 239 -21.73 -8.69 -10.93
N PHE A 240 -20.50 -8.77 -10.42
CA PHE A 240 -19.46 -9.65 -10.96
C PHE A 240 -19.93 -11.11 -10.98
N VAL A 241 -20.38 -11.64 -9.83
CA VAL A 241 -20.84 -13.04 -9.70
C VAL A 241 -22.02 -13.36 -10.62
N LYS A 242 -22.88 -12.38 -10.86
CA LYS A 242 -24.00 -12.54 -11.80
C LYS A 242 -23.51 -12.75 -13.24
N LYS A 243 -22.43 -12.08 -13.66
CA LYS A 243 -21.89 -12.15 -15.02
C LYS A 243 -20.89 -13.29 -15.20
N TRP A 244 -19.96 -13.43 -14.26
CA TRP A 244 -18.94 -14.48 -14.22
C TRP A 244 -18.97 -15.15 -12.85
N PRO A 245 -19.81 -16.19 -12.67
CA PRO A 245 -19.90 -16.94 -11.41
C PRO A 245 -18.55 -17.48 -10.90
N THR A 246 -17.60 -17.75 -11.79
CA THR A 246 -16.28 -18.29 -11.46
C THR A 246 -15.14 -17.49 -12.11
N VAL A 247 -13.95 -17.54 -11.50
CA VAL A 247 -12.74 -16.94 -12.11
C VAL A 247 -12.36 -17.59 -13.44
N ARG A 248 -12.70 -18.86 -13.67
CA ARG A 248 -12.47 -19.54 -14.96
C ARG A 248 -13.32 -18.96 -16.07
N GLU A 249 -14.57 -18.63 -15.79
CA GLU A 249 -15.44 -17.95 -16.76
C GLU A 249 -14.94 -16.54 -17.07
N TYR A 250 -14.42 -15.83 -16.06
CA TYR A 250 -13.76 -14.54 -16.29
C TYR A 250 -12.45 -14.68 -17.09
N ALA A 251 -11.63 -15.70 -16.81
CA ALA A 251 -10.43 -16.01 -17.60
C ALA A 251 -10.75 -16.33 -19.07
N ALA A 252 -11.80 -17.11 -19.31
CA ALA A 252 -12.28 -17.41 -20.66
C ALA A 252 -12.80 -16.16 -21.38
N ALA A 253 -13.54 -15.28 -20.66
CA ALA A 253 -14.03 -14.03 -21.23
C ALA A 253 -12.86 -13.09 -21.60
N THR A 254 -11.90 -12.88 -20.68
CA THR A 254 -10.72 -12.04 -20.95
C THR A 254 -9.88 -12.59 -22.10
N ARG A 255 -9.73 -13.92 -22.22
CA ARG A 255 -9.11 -14.55 -23.39
C ARG A 255 -9.84 -14.20 -24.68
N ALA A 256 -11.17 -14.31 -24.71
CA ALA A 256 -11.95 -14.00 -25.91
C ALA A 256 -11.81 -12.52 -26.34
N TYR A 257 -11.85 -11.58 -25.39
CA TYR A 257 -11.57 -10.17 -25.67
C TYR A 257 -10.15 -9.97 -26.19
N TYR A 258 -9.16 -10.52 -25.50
CA TYR A 258 -7.75 -10.42 -25.90
C TYR A 258 -7.52 -10.95 -27.32
N ASP A 259 -7.99 -12.15 -27.63
CA ASP A 259 -7.80 -12.76 -28.95
C ASP A 259 -8.43 -11.91 -30.06
N ALA A 260 -9.63 -11.35 -29.83
CA ALA A 260 -10.29 -10.44 -30.77
C ALA A 260 -9.49 -9.13 -30.96
N ILE A 261 -9.00 -8.55 -29.86
CA ILE A 261 -8.17 -7.34 -29.89
C ILE A 261 -6.88 -7.59 -30.66
N LYS A 262 -6.11 -8.63 -30.32
CA LYS A 262 -4.82 -8.90 -30.97
C LYS A 262 -4.98 -9.29 -32.44
N ALA A 263 -6.10 -9.91 -32.82
CA ALA A 263 -6.39 -10.20 -34.23
C ALA A 263 -6.60 -8.94 -35.08
N ALA A 264 -7.25 -7.91 -34.53
CA ALA A 264 -7.55 -6.66 -35.25
C ALA A 264 -6.47 -5.57 -35.05
N HIS A 265 -5.87 -5.53 -33.87
CA HIS A 265 -4.99 -4.47 -33.36
C HIS A 265 -3.82 -5.09 -32.56
N PRO A 266 -2.87 -5.76 -33.23
CA PRO A 266 -1.76 -6.45 -32.55
C PRO A 266 -0.82 -5.50 -31.77
N ASP A 267 -0.86 -4.20 -32.08
CA ASP A 267 -0.07 -3.14 -31.44
C ASP A 267 -0.64 -2.67 -30.09
N VAL A 268 -1.90 -2.99 -29.78
CA VAL A 268 -2.54 -2.63 -28.51
C VAL A 268 -2.02 -3.52 -27.39
N GLN A 269 -1.69 -2.93 -26.25
CA GLN A 269 -1.38 -3.67 -25.03
C GLN A 269 -2.63 -3.83 -24.16
N VAL A 270 -2.86 -5.05 -23.68
CA VAL A 270 -4.06 -5.41 -22.92
C VAL A 270 -3.68 -5.90 -21.54
N ALA A 271 -4.22 -5.27 -20.49
CA ALA A 271 -4.10 -5.72 -19.11
C ALA A 271 -5.38 -6.39 -18.60
N VAL A 272 -5.22 -7.39 -17.74
CA VAL A 272 -6.30 -8.02 -16.96
C VAL A 272 -6.19 -7.70 -15.49
N VAL A 273 -7.31 -7.68 -14.77
CA VAL A 273 -7.33 -7.27 -13.36
C VAL A 273 -6.85 -8.41 -12.45
N ALA A 274 -5.67 -8.23 -11.88
CA ALA A 274 -5.15 -9.01 -10.76
C ALA A 274 -5.76 -8.55 -9.44
N LEU A 275 -5.72 -9.41 -8.43
CA LEU A 275 -6.11 -9.06 -7.07
C LEU A 275 -4.87 -8.93 -6.19
N GLY A 276 -4.76 -7.80 -5.50
CA GLY A 276 -3.83 -7.62 -4.41
C GLY A 276 -4.20 -8.47 -3.18
N LYS A 277 -3.22 -8.73 -2.34
CA LYS A 277 -3.41 -9.50 -1.08
C LYS A 277 -4.36 -8.82 -0.10
N ASP A 278 -4.45 -7.50 -0.12
CA ASP A 278 -5.40 -6.73 0.70
C ASP A 278 -6.87 -7.14 0.43
N MET A 279 -7.19 -7.68 -0.76
CA MET A 279 -8.51 -8.27 -1.04
C MET A 279 -8.76 -9.58 -0.30
N GLU A 280 -7.73 -10.39 -0.05
CA GLU A 280 -7.86 -11.63 0.71
C GLU A 280 -8.40 -11.34 2.10
N LYS A 281 -7.90 -10.27 2.73
CA LYS A 281 -8.40 -9.79 4.02
C LYS A 281 -9.87 -9.36 3.94
N ARG A 282 -10.27 -8.60 2.92
CA ARG A 282 -11.68 -8.18 2.78
C ARG A 282 -12.59 -9.40 2.72
N ILE A 283 -12.21 -10.40 1.94
CA ILE A 283 -12.90 -11.70 1.83
C ILE A 283 -12.97 -12.40 3.19
N LEU A 284 -11.85 -12.50 3.92
CA LEU A 284 -11.81 -13.16 5.24
C LEU A 284 -12.58 -12.41 6.34
N SER A 285 -12.64 -11.07 6.28
CA SER A 285 -13.25 -10.22 7.32
C SER A 285 -14.78 -10.19 7.29
N ASN A 286 -15.37 -10.45 6.12
CA ASN A 286 -16.82 -10.53 5.97
C ASN A 286 -17.20 -11.74 5.10
N PRO A 287 -17.21 -12.95 5.67
CA PRO A 287 -17.60 -14.15 4.92
C PRO A 287 -19.07 -14.13 4.46
N ASN A 288 -19.90 -13.24 5.04
CA ASN A 288 -21.29 -12.98 4.65
C ASN A 288 -21.44 -11.77 3.71
N CYS A 289 -20.34 -11.24 3.16
CA CYS A 289 -20.44 -10.35 2.01
C CYS A 289 -21.18 -11.16 0.94
N SER A 290 -22.39 -10.71 0.59
CA SER A 290 -23.52 -11.52 0.09
C SER A 290 -23.35 -12.13 -1.31
N ALA A 291 -22.11 -12.33 -1.75
CA ALA A 291 -21.73 -12.83 -3.06
C ALA A 291 -21.10 -14.24 -3.03
N PHE A 292 -20.86 -14.83 -1.86
CA PHE A 292 -20.32 -16.20 -1.70
C PHE A 292 -21.31 -17.17 -1.06
N THR A 293 -22.61 -16.85 -1.09
CA THR A 293 -23.68 -17.62 -0.42
C THR A 293 -24.06 -18.92 -1.12
N ASN A 294 -23.29 -19.40 -2.10
CA ASN A 294 -23.52 -20.75 -2.60
C ASN A 294 -23.06 -21.72 -1.51
N GLU A 295 -24.03 -22.41 -0.90
CA GLU A 295 -23.81 -23.40 0.16
C GLU A 295 -22.82 -24.51 -0.24
N GLU A 296 -22.52 -24.67 -1.53
CA GLU A 296 -21.53 -25.62 -2.07
C GLU A 296 -20.08 -25.10 -2.06
N ASP A 297 -19.84 -23.81 -1.81
CA ASP A 297 -18.50 -23.19 -1.86
C ASP A 297 -17.96 -22.79 -0.48
N TRP A 298 -18.77 -23.00 0.57
CA TRP A 298 -18.41 -22.65 1.95
C TRP A 298 -17.19 -23.42 2.47
N GLU A 299 -17.00 -24.66 2.03
CA GLU A 299 -15.85 -25.51 2.40
C GLU A 299 -14.51 -25.00 1.79
N PHE A 300 -14.56 -24.01 0.87
CA PHE A 300 -13.43 -23.43 0.14
C PHE A 300 -13.25 -21.91 0.35
N THR A 301 -13.83 -21.32 1.40
CA THR A 301 -13.72 -19.89 1.75
C THR A 301 -12.41 -19.50 2.46
N GLN A 302 -11.34 -20.28 2.25
CA GLN A 302 -10.08 -20.23 3.01
C GLN A 302 -9.02 -19.29 2.40
N PRO A 303 -7.96 -18.94 3.16
CA PRO A 303 -6.72 -18.38 2.62
C PRO A 303 -6.30 -19.05 1.31
N GLY A 304 -5.83 -18.25 0.33
CA GLY A 304 -5.41 -18.71 -0.99
C GLY A 304 -6.35 -18.37 -2.15
N ARG A 305 -7.51 -17.72 -1.93
CA ARG A 305 -8.42 -17.31 -3.04
C ARG A 305 -7.82 -16.27 -3.98
N VAL A 306 -7.16 -15.24 -3.43
CA VAL A 306 -6.44 -14.25 -4.25
C VAL A 306 -5.35 -14.93 -5.08
N ARG A 307 -4.64 -15.89 -4.47
CA ARG A 307 -3.67 -16.73 -5.15
C ARG A 307 -4.33 -17.52 -6.30
N TYR A 308 -5.39 -18.30 -6.03
CA TYR A 308 -6.11 -19.08 -7.04
C TYR A 308 -6.66 -18.20 -8.18
N TRP A 309 -7.18 -17.02 -7.86
CA TRP A 309 -7.62 -16.05 -8.86
C TRP A 309 -6.48 -15.65 -9.79
N ASN A 310 -5.37 -15.18 -9.21
CA ASN A 310 -4.21 -14.73 -9.96
C ASN A 310 -3.59 -15.87 -10.79
N TYR A 311 -3.45 -17.09 -10.25
CA TYR A 311 -2.96 -18.24 -11.03
C TYR A 311 -3.91 -18.63 -12.16
N THR A 312 -5.23 -18.68 -11.91
CA THR A 312 -6.19 -19.06 -12.95
C THR A 312 -6.18 -18.05 -14.10
N LEU A 313 -6.17 -16.75 -13.79
CA LEU A 313 -5.99 -15.73 -14.81
C LEU A 313 -4.61 -15.81 -15.47
N GLY A 314 -3.57 -16.08 -14.70
CA GLY A 314 -2.20 -16.23 -15.17
C GLY A 314 -2.05 -17.31 -16.24
N ASP A 315 -2.64 -18.48 -15.98
CA ASP A 315 -2.54 -19.66 -16.84
C ASP A 315 -3.57 -19.66 -17.98
N GLU A 316 -4.78 -19.18 -17.74
CA GLU A 316 -5.92 -19.36 -18.66
C GLU A 316 -6.38 -18.07 -19.34
N GLY A 317 -6.11 -16.90 -18.76
CA GLY A 317 -6.52 -15.58 -19.27
C GLY A 317 -5.66 -15.04 -20.40
N GLY A 318 -6.23 -14.18 -21.25
CA GLY A 318 -5.52 -13.47 -22.33
C GLY A 318 -5.11 -12.06 -21.95
N TYR A 319 -3.79 -11.79 -21.97
CA TYR A 319 -3.24 -10.50 -21.56
C TYR A 319 -1.76 -10.33 -21.99
N ASP A 320 -1.34 -9.06 -22.10
CA ASP A 320 0.05 -8.63 -22.23
C ASP A 320 0.65 -8.23 -20.87
N ALA A 321 -0.19 -7.70 -19.98
CA ALA A 321 0.16 -7.18 -18.66
C ALA A 321 -0.94 -7.48 -17.63
N VAL A 322 -0.70 -7.19 -16.36
CA VAL A 322 -1.70 -7.31 -15.30
C VAL A 322 -1.90 -6.00 -14.58
N SER A 323 -3.15 -5.62 -14.36
CA SER A 323 -3.51 -4.43 -13.62
C SER A 323 -3.80 -4.75 -12.16
N ASN A 324 -3.30 -3.96 -11.22
CA ASN A 324 -3.59 -4.10 -9.80
C ASN A 324 -3.84 -2.74 -9.17
N HIS A 325 -4.73 -2.69 -8.18
CA HIS A 325 -5.19 -1.47 -7.54
C HIS A 325 -4.84 -1.39 -6.04
N PRO A 326 -3.56 -1.29 -5.67
CA PRO A 326 -3.18 -1.32 -4.27
C PRO A 326 -3.50 0.01 -3.57
N TYR A 327 -4.29 -0.09 -2.50
CA TYR A 327 -4.61 1.02 -1.62
C TYR A 327 -4.21 0.72 -0.19
N THR A 328 -3.70 1.73 0.51
CA THR A 328 -3.60 1.64 1.97
C THR A 328 -4.92 2.05 2.58
N HIS A 329 -5.58 1.08 3.20
CA HIS A 329 -6.87 1.24 3.86
C HIS A 329 -6.68 1.67 5.32
N GLN A 330 -6.87 2.96 5.59
CA GLN A 330 -6.79 3.52 6.94
C GLN A 330 -8.16 3.41 7.62
N SER A 331 -8.51 2.20 8.10
CA SER A 331 -9.80 1.97 8.76
C SER A 331 -9.75 2.02 10.29
N ILE A 332 -8.57 2.26 10.88
CA ILE A 332 -8.37 2.47 12.31
C ILE A 332 -7.44 3.66 12.46
N THR A 333 -7.99 4.76 12.97
CA THR A 333 -7.25 5.94 13.43
C THR A 333 -7.31 6.09 14.95
N SER A 334 -8.08 5.23 15.60
CA SER A 334 -8.28 5.27 17.04
C SER A 334 -7.19 4.49 17.76
N TYR A 335 -6.73 5.06 18.88
CA TYR A 335 -5.70 4.57 19.78
C TYR A 335 -4.30 4.47 19.18
N VAL A 336 -4.07 5.10 18.03
CA VAL A 336 -2.75 5.27 17.44
C VAL A 336 -2.29 6.71 17.64
N THR A 337 -1.02 6.87 18.01
CA THR A 337 -0.31 8.15 17.98
C THR A 337 0.13 8.48 16.54
N MET A 338 0.58 9.70 16.29
CA MET A 338 1.15 10.05 14.98
C MET A 338 2.36 9.16 14.62
N ASP A 339 3.24 8.88 15.58
CA ASP A 339 4.43 8.05 15.35
C ASP A 339 4.03 6.62 14.95
N GLU A 340 3.05 6.03 15.64
CA GLU A 340 2.50 4.71 15.30
C GLU A 340 1.78 4.72 13.95
N PHE A 341 1.00 5.77 13.67
CA PHE A 341 0.30 5.92 12.40
C PHE A 341 1.26 6.04 11.21
N MET A 342 2.35 6.81 11.35
CA MET A 342 3.37 6.91 10.31
C MET A 342 4.09 5.57 10.10
N ARG A 343 4.43 4.87 11.19
CA ARG A 343 5.03 3.53 11.10
C ARG A 343 4.11 2.54 10.38
N ASP A 344 2.81 2.56 10.68
CA ASP A 344 1.81 1.72 10.00
C ASP A 344 1.83 1.93 8.48
N HIS A 345 1.97 3.17 8.01
CA HIS A 345 2.06 3.47 6.57
C HIS A 345 3.35 2.95 5.93
N PHE A 346 4.48 3.00 6.63
CA PHE A 346 5.71 2.38 6.13
C PHE A 346 5.64 0.85 6.14
N ILE A 347 4.96 0.24 7.12
CA ILE A 347 4.65 -1.21 7.10
C ILE A 347 3.82 -1.56 5.86
N PHE A 348 2.81 -0.75 5.56
CA PHE A 348 2.01 -0.92 4.34
C PHE A 348 2.82 -0.78 3.06
N ASN A 349 3.83 0.09 3.04
CA ASN A 349 4.74 0.20 1.89
C ASN A 349 5.56 -1.10 1.70
N GLN A 350 6.02 -1.71 2.79
CA GLN A 350 6.70 -3.01 2.70
C GLN A 350 5.74 -4.12 2.22
N ASP A 351 4.49 -4.13 2.69
CA ASP A 351 3.47 -5.06 2.17
C ASP A 351 3.18 -4.82 0.68
N PHE A 352 3.02 -3.56 0.28
CA PHE A 352 2.87 -3.17 -1.13
C PHE A 352 3.99 -3.78 -1.98
N TYR A 353 5.25 -3.66 -1.55
CA TYR A 353 6.39 -4.26 -2.25
C TYR A 353 6.28 -5.78 -2.36
N LEU A 354 5.93 -6.47 -1.27
CA LEU A 354 5.75 -7.92 -1.28
C LEU A 354 4.60 -8.37 -2.19
N ASN A 355 3.50 -7.62 -2.20
CA ASN A 355 2.34 -7.86 -3.06
C ASN A 355 2.72 -7.78 -4.54
N LEU A 356 3.55 -6.81 -4.94
CA LEU A 356 4.09 -6.73 -6.31
C LEU A 356 4.88 -7.98 -6.67
N LEU A 357 5.79 -8.44 -5.81
CA LEU A 357 6.58 -9.65 -6.08
C LEU A 357 5.70 -10.91 -6.17
N LEU A 358 4.65 -10.99 -5.36
CA LEU A 358 3.71 -12.12 -5.39
C LEU A 358 2.89 -12.14 -6.69
N ILE A 359 2.39 -10.98 -7.13
CA ILE A 359 1.67 -10.86 -8.41
C ILE A 359 2.61 -11.21 -9.57
N ASP A 360 3.84 -10.69 -9.59
CA ASP A 360 4.83 -10.95 -10.62
C ASP A 360 5.03 -12.46 -10.84
N ARG A 361 5.18 -13.20 -9.74
CA ARG A 361 5.30 -14.66 -9.76
C ARG A 361 4.03 -15.35 -10.27
N ASN A 362 2.86 -14.94 -9.81
CA ASN A 362 1.59 -15.59 -10.19
C ASN A 362 1.25 -15.39 -11.67
N PHE A 363 1.85 -14.37 -12.31
CA PHE A 363 1.65 -14.03 -13.72
C PHE A 363 2.92 -14.22 -14.55
N HIS A 364 3.81 -15.12 -14.12
CA HIS A 364 4.97 -15.59 -14.90
C HIS A 364 5.88 -14.45 -15.41
N GLY A 365 6.12 -13.43 -14.58
CA GLY A 365 6.99 -12.29 -14.90
C GLY A 365 6.38 -11.30 -15.89
N LYS A 366 5.07 -11.35 -16.12
CA LYS A 366 4.38 -10.38 -17.00
C LYS A 366 4.36 -8.99 -16.35
N PRO A 367 4.48 -7.92 -17.13
CA PRO A 367 4.48 -6.57 -16.59
C PRO A 367 3.21 -6.25 -15.81
N GLN A 368 3.37 -5.46 -14.76
CA GLN A 368 2.30 -4.97 -13.91
C GLN A 368 1.99 -3.50 -14.20
N TRP A 369 0.71 -3.17 -14.20
CA TRP A 369 0.15 -1.84 -14.36
C TRP A 369 -0.54 -1.48 -13.04
N LEU A 370 0.06 -0.60 -12.25
CA LEU A 370 -0.58 -0.05 -11.05
C LEU A 370 -1.48 1.12 -11.45
N SER A 371 -2.48 0.83 -12.27
CA SER A 371 -3.26 1.85 -12.95
C SER A 371 -4.14 2.66 -11.98
N GLU A 372 -4.34 2.19 -10.76
CA GLU A 372 -4.98 2.95 -9.71
C GLU A 372 -4.32 2.63 -8.36
N TRP A 373 -3.73 3.60 -7.68
CA TRP A 373 -3.14 3.36 -6.36
C TRP A 373 -3.17 4.62 -5.51
N GLY A 374 -3.16 4.46 -4.19
CA GLY A 374 -3.12 5.59 -3.27
C GLY A 374 -3.43 5.22 -1.83
N ASP A 375 -3.97 6.17 -1.08
CA ASP A 375 -4.39 5.99 0.30
C ASP A 375 -5.89 6.25 0.43
N ILE A 376 -6.62 5.33 1.07
CA ILE A 376 -8.04 5.45 1.36
C ILE A 376 -8.24 5.55 2.87
N GLN A 377 -8.76 6.70 3.31
CA GLN A 377 -9.12 6.89 4.70
C GLN A 377 -10.56 6.46 4.98
N GLU A 378 -10.78 5.16 5.20
CA GLU A 378 -12.11 4.59 5.46
C GLU A 378 -12.81 5.22 6.66
N THR A 379 -12.06 5.57 7.71
CA THR A 379 -12.61 6.24 8.91
C THR A 379 -13.26 7.57 8.55
N MET A 380 -12.65 8.35 7.67
CA MET A 380 -13.19 9.61 7.15
C MET A 380 -14.47 9.38 6.33
N PHE A 381 -14.52 8.34 5.50
CA PHE A 381 -15.74 8.02 4.75
C PHE A 381 -16.89 7.55 5.62
N ARG A 382 -16.60 6.94 6.78
CA ARG A 382 -17.60 6.44 7.73
C ARG A 382 -18.12 7.51 8.69
N ALA A 383 -17.35 8.55 8.97
CA ALA A 383 -17.81 9.66 9.80
C ALA A 383 -19.02 10.35 9.16
N LYS A 384 -19.99 10.77 9.97
CA LYS A 384 -21.25 11.37 9.48
C LYS A 384 -21.17 12.89 9.41
N GLU A 385 -20.52 13.49 10.40
CA GLU A 385 -20.39 14.93 10.55
C GLU A 385 -19.25 15.48 9.68
N SER A 386 -19.53 16.48 8.85
CA SER A 386 -18.53 17.03 7.91
C SER A 386 -17.27 17.53 8.61
N ASP A 387 -17.42 18.25 9.73
CA ASP A 387 -16.28 18.78 10.47
C ASP A 387 -15.44 17.68 11.14
N GLU A 388 -16.09 16.60 11.56
CA GLU A 388 -15.39 15.39 12.00
C GLU A 388 -14.61 14.74 10.86
N LYS A 389 -15.21 14.62 9.67
CA LYS A 389 -14.50 14.15 8.48
C LYS A 389 -13.26 14.99 8.21
N GLY A 390 -13.37 16.31 8.31
CA GLY A 390 -12.25 17.24 8.15
C GLY A 390 -11.15 17.03 9.20
N ARG A 391 -11.53 16.91 10.48
CA ARG A 391 -10.58 16.67 11.58
C ARG A 391 -9.75 15.42 11.37
N ILE A 392 -10.41 14.31 11.01
CA ILE A 392 -9.72 13.04 10.84
C ILE A 392 -9.04 12.92 9.48
N ASN A 393 -9.40 13.72 8.47
CA ASN A 393 -8.80 13.61 7.13
C ASN A 393 -7.30 13.96 7.14
N VAL A 394 -6.42 12.95 7.18
CA VAL A 394 -4.96 13.14 7.15
C VAL A 394 -4.38 13.09 5.74
N SER A 395 -5.21 12.90 4.71
CA SER A 395 -4.75 12.69 3.33
C SER A 395 -4.10 13.92 2.71
N TYR A 396 -4.24 15.09 3.34
CA TYR A 396 -3.60 16.35 2.97
C TYR A 396 -2.32 16.64 3.76
N ASP A 397 -1.78 15.69 4.51
CA ASP A 397 -0.58 15.90 5.31
C ASP A 397 0.69 15.42 4.58
N MET A 398 1.84 16.05 4.88
CA MET A 398 3.11 15.74 4.21
C MET A 398 3.58 14.30 4.45
N GLY A 399 3.27 13.72 5.60
CA GLY A 399 3.61 12.33 5.91
C GLY A 399 2.98 11.35 4.93
N ILE A 400 1.73 11.61 4.52
CA ILE A 400 1.05 10.82 3.48
C ILE A 400 1.74 11.00 2.13
N ALA A 401 2.19 12.22 1.80
CA ALA A 401 2.96 12.46 0.58
C ALA A 401 4.29 11.71 0.57
N VAL A 402 5.01 11.68 1.70
CA VAL A 402 6.26 10.91 1.87
C VAL A 402 6.01 9.41 1.70
N THR A 403 4.98 8.86 2.33
CA THR A 403 4.68 7.42 2.24
C THR A 403 4.22 7.01 0.84
N CYS A 404 3.42 7.83 0.16
CA CYS A 404 3.07 7.63 -1.25
C CYS A 404 4.29 7.65 -2.16
N SER A 405 5.23 8.56 -1.89
CA SER A 405 6.44 8.73 -2.69
C SER A 405 7.33 7.49 -2.64
N GLU A 406 7.47 6.86 -1.48
CA GLU A 406 8.25 5.62 -1.35
C GLU A 406 7.66 4.48 -2.18
N ARG A 407 6.32 4.38 -2.32
CA ARG A 407 5.68 3.35 -3.16
C ARG A 407 6.14 3.42 -4.62
N VAL A 408 6.40 4.62 -5.14
CA VAL A 408 6.96 4.81 -6.49
C VAL A 408 8.32 4.12 -6.59
N PHE A 409 9.19 4.32 -5.61
CA PHE A 409 10.52 3.70 -5.60
C PHE A 409 10.49 2.19 -5.29
N LEU A 410 9.53 1.72 -4.50
CA LEU A 410 9.32 0.29 -4.28
C LEU A 410 8.80 -0.41 -5.53
N ALA A 411 7.95 0.26 -6.33
CA ALA A 411 7.52 -0.25 -7.63
C ALA A 411 8.70 -0.38 -8.61
N LEU A 412 9.60 0.62 -8.64
CA LEU A 412 10.88 0.50 -9.37
C LEU A 412 11.74 -0.64 -8.80
N LYS A 413 11.91 -0.72 -7.48
CA LYS A 413 12.70 -1.79 -6.83
C LYS A 413 12.15 -3.18 -7.15
N ALA A 414 10.84 -3.34 -7.31
CA ALA A 414 10.23 -4.61 -7.71
C ALA A 414 10.62 -4.99 -9.14
N GLY A 415 10.80 -4.01 -10.03
CA GLY A 415 11.29 -4.19 -11.40
C GLY A 415 10.33 -4.93 -12.33
N CYS A 416 9.07 -5.07 -11.92
CA CYS A 416 7.99 -5.71 -12.66
C CYS A 416 6.85 -4.75 -13.02
N VAL A 417 6.93 -3.47 -12.63
CA VAL A 417 5.89 -2.46 -12.87
C VAL A 417 6.27 -1.59 -14.06
N ASP A 418 5.48 -1.62 -15.14
CA ASP A 418 5.71 -0.85 -16.37
C ASP A 418 5.00 0.51 -16.37
N THR A 419 3.86 0.60 -15.68
CA THR A 419 3.08 1.82 -15.55
C THR A 419 2.41 1.85 -14.18
N MET A 420 2.28 3.04 -13.61
CA MET A 420 1.52 3.31 -12.41
C MET A 420 0.82 4.65 -12.54
N SER A 421 -0.43 4.74 -12.11
CA SER A 421 -1.23 5.96 -12.16
C SER A 421 -1.84 6.25 -10.80
N TYR A 422 -1.39 7.33 -10.16
CA TYR A 422 -1.88 7.68 -8.82
C TYR A 422 -3.35 8.10 -8.85
N HIS A 423 -4.13 7.65 -7.87
CA HIS A 423 -5.51 8.06 -7.66
C HIS A 423 -5.56 9.18 -6.61
N ALA A 424 -5.78 10.45 -7.00
CA ALA A 424 -6.10 10.95 -8.34
C ALA A 424 -5.50 12.35 -8.63
N LEU A 425 -5.66 12.86 -9.86
CA LEU A 425 -5.22 14.21 -10.22
C LEU A 425 -5.98 15.27 -9.42
N GLN A 426 -7.31 15.27 -9.58
CA GLN A 426 -8.22 16.21 -8.93
C GLN A 426 -8.71 15.62 -7.62
N ASP A 427 -8.66 16.43 -6.58
CA ASP A 427 -9.18 16.05 -5.28
C ASP A 427 -10.71 16.12 -5.20
N SER A 428 -11.29 15.10 -4.61
CA SER A 428 -12.70 15.05 -4.22
C SER A 428 -12.90 14.80 -2.72
N SER A 429 -11.92 14.20 -2.04
CA SER A 429 -12.05 13.67 -0.68
C SER A 429 -10.71 13.26 -0.05
N GLY A 430 -9.59 13.92 -0.39
CA GLY A 430 -8.26 13.57 0.12
C GLY A 430 -7.38 12.75 -0.84
N PHE A 431 -7.93 12.27 -1.95
CA PHE A 431 -7.20 11.47 -2.94
C PHE A 431 -6.35 12.31 -3.89
N GLY A 432 -6.72 13.57 -4.11
CA GLY A 432 -6.11 14.37 -5.15
C GLY A 432 -4.68 14.79 -4.85
N ILE A 433 -4.00 15.27 -5.88
CA ILE A 433 -2.76 16.04 -5.74
C ILE A 433 -2.98 17.55 -5.95
N ALA A 434 -4.11 17.93 -6.56
CA ALA A 434 -4.51 19.32 -6.74
C ALA A 434 -6.02 19.47 -6.56
N THR A 435 -6.50 20.68 -6.24
CA THR A 435 -7.92 20.99 -6.10
C THR A 435 -8.29 22.37 -6.65
N GLU A 436 -9.53 22.55 -7.13
CA GLU A 436 -10.12 23.88 -7.45
C GLU A 436 -10.88 24.50 -6.26
N TRP A 437 -10.84 23.85 -5.10
CA TRP A 437 -11.64 24.18 -3.92
C TRP A 437 -10.77 24.47 -2.71
N VAL A 438 -9.95 25.51 -2.79
CA VAL A 438 -9.18 26.00 -1.62
C VAL A 438 -10.11 26.78 -0.71
N HIS A 439 -10.20 26.43 0.58
CA HIS A 439 -11.08 27.12 1.55
C HIS A 439 -12.53 27.31 1.07
N HIS A 440 -13.06 26.38 0.26
CA HIS A 440 -14.38 26.46 -0.40
C HIS A 440 -14.58 27.63 -1.37
N LYS A 441 -13.49 28.25 -1.87
CA LYS A 441 -13.55 29.26 -2.94
C LYS A 441 -13.27 28.58 -4.29
N LYS A 442 -14.33 28.40 -5.10
CA LYS A 442 -14.21 27.86 -6.46
C LYS A 442 -13.34 28.80 -7.32
N GLY A 443 -12.32 28.25 -7.97
CA GLY A 443 -11.49 28.94 -8.95
C GLY A 443 -10.05 29.24 -8.51
N ASP A 444 -9.74 29.06 -7.21
CA ASP A 444 -8.36 29.04 -6.74
C ASP A 444 -7.83 27.60 -6.84
N ILE A 445 -6.65 27.43 -7.44
CA ILE A 445 -6.00 26.13 -7.56
C ILE A 445 -5.12 25.92 -6.32
N GLY A 446 -5.43 24.88 -5.55
CA GLY A 446 -4.60 24.43 -4.44
C GLY A 446 -3.75 23.25 -4.87
N TYR A 447 -2.44 23.40 -4.78
CA TYR A 447 -1.52 22.27 -4.88
C TYR A 447 -1.42 21.61 -3.50
N LEU A 448 -1.68 20.30 -3.43
CA LEU A 448 -1.67 19.55 -2.17
C LEU A 448 -0.26 19.02 -1.89
N PRO A 449 0.07 18.63 -0.65
CA PRO A 449 1.39 18.08 -0.32
C PRO A 449 1.94 17.01 -1.27
N LYS A 450 1.07 16.12 -1.78
CA LYS A 450 1.44 15.09 -2.75
C LYS A 450 1.95 15.66 -4.09
N TYR A 451 1.40 16.79 -4.55
CA TYR A 451 1.88 17.44 -5.77
C TYR A 451 3.35 17.82 -5.67
N HIS A 452 3.78 18.41 -4.55
CA HIS A 452 5.16 18.85 -4.38
C HIS A 452 6.15 17.67 -4.38
N ALA A 453 5.79 16.57 -3.72
CA ALA A 453 6.60 15.35 -3.72
C ALA A 453 6.64 14.70 -5.12
N PHE A 454 5.49 14.59 -5.78
CA PHE A 454 5.38 13.97 -7.10
C PHE A 454 6.05 14.79 -8.19
N LYS A 455 6.01 16.12 -8.10
CA LYS A 455 6.79 17.00 -8.95
C LYS A 455 8.27 16.65 -8.87
N LYS A 456 8.81 16.56 -7.65
CA LYS A 456 10.23 16.25 -7.49
C LYS A 456 10.59 14.85 -8.00
N ILE A 457 9.74 13.87 -7.76
CA ILE A 457 9.93 12.51 -8.30
C ILE A 457 9.94 12.54 -9.83
N GLY A 458 8.96 13.21 -10.44
CA GLY A 458 8.84 13.35 -11.88
C GLY A 458 10.06 14.00 -12.53
N GLU A 459 10.58 15.09 -11.95
CA GLU A 459 11.83 15.74 -12.37
C GLU A 459 12.99 14.74 -12.37
N VAL A 460 13.21 14.04 -11.25
CA VAL A 460 14.33 13.10 -11.12
C VAL A 460 14.18 11.90 -12.06
N LEU A 461 12.96 11.38 -12.26
CA LEU A 461 12.71 10.31 -13.25
C LEU A 461 12.85 10.80 -14.70
N ALA A 462 12.67 12.09 -14.99
CA ALA A 462 12.89 12.64 -16.31
C ALA A 462 14.39 12.82 -16.65
N GLU A 463 15.23 12.99 -15.63
CA GLU A 463 16.68 13.19 -15.76
C GLU A 463 17.48 11.88 -15.75
N ASN A 464 16.86 10.78 -15.34
CA ASN A 464 17.49 9.48 -15.15
C ASN A 464 16.72 8.38 -15.88
N ASP A 465 17.41 7.49 -16.58
CA ASP A 465 16.79 6.41 -17.37
C ASP A 465 16.97 5.02 -16.75
N THR A 466 17.72 4.94 -15.66
CA THR A 466 18.12 3.69 -15.01
C THR A 466 17.88 3.78 -13.52
N PHE A 467 17.16 2.79 -12.98
CA PHE A 467 17.05 2.54 -11.55
C PHE A 467 18.25 1.70 -11.09
N TRP A 468 18.84 2.09 -9.97
CA TRP A 468 19.92 1.40 -9.27
C TRP A 468 19.41 0.92 -7.92
N ASP A 469 19.50 -0.38 -7.68
CA ASP A 469 19.13 -0.93 -6.39
C ASP A 469 20.24 -0.68 -5.36
N ILE A 470 19.83 -0.15 -4.21
CA ILE A 470 20.70 0.15 -3.08
C ILE A 470 20.32 -0.82 -1.95
N ALA A 471 21.32 -1.54 -1.45
CA ALA A 471 21.18 -2.51 -0.38
C ALA A 471 21.57 -1.86 0.96
N ALA A 472 20.88 -2.28 2.02
CA ALA A 472 21.28 -1.96 3.39
C ALA A 472 22.53 -2.79 3.75
N GLU A 473 23.60 -2.13 4.18
CA GLU A 473 24.77 -2.79 4.76
C GLU A 473 24.65 -2.83 6.29
N SER A 474 24.22 -1.72 6.89
CA SER A 474 23.96 -1.61 8.32
C SER A 474 22.79 -0.66 8.53
N VAL A 475 21.60 -1.23 8.68
CA VAL A 475 20.36 -0.49 8.93
C VAL A 475 19.60 -1.22 10.02
N GLU A 476 19.22 -0.51 11.08
CA GLU A 476 18.35 -1.09 12.11
C GLU A 476 17.00 -1.45 11.48
N THR A 477 16.52 -2.66 11.75
CA THR A 477 15.20 -3.10 11.33
C THR A 477 14.38 -3.48 12.56
N SER A 478 13.09 -3.18 12.53
CA SER A 478 12.13 -3.69 13.51
C SER A 478 11.24 -4.75 12.86
N LEU A 479 10.88 -5.75 13.65
CA LEU A 479 9.89 -6.74 13.25
C LEU A 479 8.51 -6.25 13.66
N GLU A 480 7.72 -5.82 12.68
CA GLU A 480 6.43 -5.21 12.93
C GLU A 480 5.29 -6.18 12.72
N VAL A 481 4.30 -6.13 13.62
CA VAL A 481 3.03 -6.82 13.39
C VAL A 481 2.27 -6.05 12.33
N TRP A 482 1.85 -6.75 11.29
CA TRP A 482 1.01 -6.16 10.27
C TRP A 482 -0.37 -5.80 10.88
N PRO A 483 -0.75 -4.51 10.93
CA PRO A 483 -1.93 -4.02 11.67
C PRO A 483 -3.29 -4.56 11.21
N TRP A 484 -3.34 -5.35 10.13
CA TRP A 484 -4.57 -5.68 9.41
C TRP A 484 -4.93 -7.15 9.33
N CYS A 485 -4.17 -7.98 10.02
CA CYS A 485 -4.50 -9.38 10.07
C CYS A 485 -5.84 -9.53 10.82
N ALA A 486 -6.87 -10.04 10.13
CA ALA A 486 -8.12 -10.42 10.79
C ALA A 486 -7.77 -11.20 12.06
N GLN A 487 -8.49 -10.95 13.17
CA GLN A 487 -8.19 -11.23 14.60
C GLN A 487 -7.58 -12.60 15.00
N LYS A 488 -7.19 -13.47 14.06
CA LYS A 488 -6.70 -14.83 14.24
C LYS A 488 -5.38 -15.15 13.52
N ILE A 489 -4.88 -14.28 12.65
CA ILE A 489 -3.63 -14.46 11.88
C ILE A 489 -2.73 -13.28 12.27
N THR A 490 -1.42 -13.46 12.37
CA THR A 490 -0.48 -12.35 12.63
C THR A 490 0.66 -12.51 11.64
N TYR A 491 0.80 -11.55 10.72
CA TYR A 491 1.95 -11.46 9.83
C TYR A 491 2.95 -10.49 10.42
N PHE A 492 4.23 -10.78 10.21
CA PHE A 492 5.30 -9.88 10.57
C PHE A 492 5.97 -9.35 9.32
N VAL A 493 6.39 -8.08 9.37
CA VAL A 493 7.09 -7.40 8.29
C VAL A 493 8.33 -6.74 8.86
N HIS A 494 9.47 -6.95 8.20
CA HIS A 494 10.69 -6.22 8.54
C HIS A 494 10.59 -4.78 8.03
N LEU A 495 10.57 -3.84 8.97
CA LEU A 495 10.56 -2.41 8.69
C LEU A 495 11.96 -1.84 8.96
N PRO A 496 12.73 -1.47 7.92
CA PRO A 496 13.99 -0.76 8.14
C PRO A 496 13.72 0.65 8.70
N THR A 497 14.65 1.18 9.48
CA THR A 497 14.60 2.57 9.96
C THR A 497 14.80 3.59 8.84
N VAL A 498 15.54 3.20 7.79
CA VAL A 498 15.77 4.01 6.58
C VAL A 498 15.73 3.12 5.34
N SER A 499 15.14 3.62 4.25
CA SER A 499 15.27 3.03 2.92
C SER A 499 16.01 3.97 1.96
N ALA A 500 16.68 3.39 0.96
CA ALA A 500 17.43 4.14 -0.05
C ALA A 500 17.25 3.52 -1.43
N TYR A 501 17.19 4.37 -2.46
CA TYR A 501 16.95 4.00 -3.85
C TYR A 501 17.81 4.84 -4.79
N GLY A 502 18.43 4.23 -5.78
CA GLY A 502 19.35 4.90 -6.69
C GLY A 502 18.74 5.17 -8.06
N LEU A 503 19.12 6.29 -8.67
CA LEU A 503 18.68 6.74 -9.99
C LEU A 503 19.91 7.28 -10.74
N GLY A 504 19.98 6.99 -12.03
CA GLY A 504 21.14 7.37 -12.81
C GLY A 504 21.05 7.02 -14.29
N SER A 505 22.21 6.73 -14.85
CA SER A 505 22.37 6.14 -16.17
C SER A 505 22.75 4.66 -16.07
N ALA A 506 22.92 3.98 -17.19
CA ALA A 506 23.42 2.61 -17.20
C ALA A 506 24.79 2.47 -16.51
N ASP A 507 25.62 3.51 -16.45
CA ASP A 507 27.00 3.43 -15.98
C ASP A 507 27.27 4.15 -14.66
N GLU A 508 26.33 4.99 -14.21
CA GLU A 508 26.56 5.94 -13.13
C GLU A 508 25.30 6.13 -12.29
N LEU A 509 25.44 5.97 -10.97
CA LEU A 509 24.48 6.46 -9.97
C LEU A 509 24.64 7.99 -9.87
N ARG A 510 23.56 8.75 -10.09
CA ARG A 510 23.57 10.22 -10.09
C ARG A 510 22.77 10.85 -8.95
N CYS A 511 21.75 10.14 -8.49
CA CYS A 511 20.85 10.60 -7.46
C CYS A 511 20.45 9.42 -6.56
N ALA A 512 20.29 9.70 -5.27
CA ALA A 512 19.71 8.79 -4.29
C ALA A 512 18.46 9.42 -3.66
N ALA A 513 17.35 8.68 -3.66
CA ALA A 513 16.15 8.97 -2.89
C ALA A 513 16.22 8.17 -1.58
N MET A 514 16.13 8.84 -0.44
CA MET A 514 16.25 8.24 0.89
C MET A 514 15.04 8.59 1.75
N PHE A 515 14.53 7.61 2.50
CA PHE A 515 13.35 7.79 3.35
C PHE A 515 13.69 7.43 4.79
N ASN A 516 13.39 8.33 5.72
CA ASN A 516 13.51 8.08 7.15
C ASN A 516 12.15 7.63 7.70
N HIS A 517 12.07 6.42 8.24
CA HIS A 517 10.84 5.82 8.77
C HIS A 517 10.66 6.09 10.28
N THR A 518 11.50 6.93 10.87
CA THR A 518 11.55 7.17 12.31
C THR A 518 11.15 8.59 12.69
N ASN A 519 10.81 8.79 13.96
CA ASN A 519 10.49 10.09 14.54
C ASN A 519 11.72 10.91 14.98
N HIS A 520 12.93 10.47 14.64
CA HIS A 520 14.19 11.14 14.96
C HIS A 520 15.07 11.24 13.71
N GLU A 521 16.15 12.03 13.79
CA GLU A 521 17.05 12.18 12.65
C GLU A 521 17.88 10.91 12.42
N MET A 522 18.17 10.62 11.15
CA MET A 522 19.06 9.52 10.75
C MET A 522 20.26 10.07 9.99
N ARG A 523 21.47 9.71 10.42
CA ARG A 523 22.70 9.94 9.66
C ARG A 523 22.88 8.81 8.66
N VAL A 524 23.05 9.17 7.39
CA VAL A 524 23.07 8.19 6.28
C VAL A 524 24.28 8.39 5.40
N LYS A 525 24.87 7.28 4.96
CA LYS A 525 25.92 7.24 3.92
C LYS A 525 25.73 6.07 2.95
N ILE A 526 26.27 6.20 1.75
CA ILE A 526 26.40 5.13 0.76
C ILE A 526 27.89 4.85 0.54
N ALA A 527 28.34 3.62 0.74
CA ALA A 527 29.74 3.24 0.61
C ALA A 527 30.30 3.58 -0.79
N GLY A 528 31.45 4.27 -0.81
CA GLY A 528 32.12 4.74 -2.04
C GLY A 528 31.54 5.99 -2.69
N VAL A 529 30.48 6.59 -2.11
CA VAL A 529 29.77 7.74 -2.69
C VAL A 529 29.68 8.89 -1.70
N ARG A 530 29.96 10.10 -2.19
CA ARG A 530 29.63 11.35 -1.51
C ARG A 530 28.25 11.83 -1.91
N LEU A 531 27.52 12.36 -0.94
CA LEU A 531 26.13 12.79 -1.07
C LEU A 531 26.04 14.31 -0.94
N ARG A 532 25.24 14.93 -1.80
CA ARG A 532 24.82 16.32 -1.66
C ARG A 532 23.31 16.37 -1.59
N ARG A 533 22.75 16.70 -0.42
CA ARG A 533 21.32 16.92 -0.28
C ARG A 533 20.91 18.10 -1.17
N THR A 534 19.87 17.90 -1.98
CA THR A 534 19.32 18.95 -2.87
C THR A 534 17.89 19.29 -2.54
N TRP A 535 17.14 18.35 -1.95
CA TRP A 535 15.73 18.51 -1.64
C TRP A 535 15.34 17.62 -0.45
N SER A 536 14.46 18.10 0.43
CA SER A 536 13.89 17.32 1.53
C SER A 536 12.43 17.65 1.74
N TYR A 537 11.64 16.65 2.15
CA TYR A 537 10.26 16.85 2.53
C TYR A 537 9.82 15.90 3.62
N GLY A 538 9.04 16.39 4.59
CA GLY A 538 8.74 15.69 5.84
C GLY A 538 9.54 16.24 7.02
N SER A 539 9.00 16.02 8.22
CA SER A 539 9.55 16.53 9.48
C SER A 539 9.00 15.74 10.67
N GLU A 540 9.38 16.16 11.88
CA GLU A 540 8.78 15.60 13.10
C GLU A 540 7.28 15.88 13.25
N ASN A 541 6.73 16.81 12.46
CA ASN A 541 5.31 17.11 12.39
C ASN A 541 4.69 16.56 11.12
N ALA A 542 5.14 15.40 10.64
CA ALA A 542 4.70 14.79 9.38
C ALA A 542 3.17 14.78 9.19
N ILE A 543 2.39 14.73 10.28
CA ILE A 543 0.96 14.98 10.25
C ILE A 543 0.63 16.11 11.23
N VAL A 544 0.41 17.30 10.70
CA VAL A 544 0.25 18.52 11.50
C VAL A 544 -1.07 18.44 12.26
N ASP A 545 -1.02 18.73 13.57
CA ASP A 545 -2.18 18.69 14.46
C ASP A 545 -2.99 17.37 14.33
N PHE A 546 -2.29 16.24 14.25
CA PHE A 546 -2.87 14.91 14.15
C PHE A 546 -4.04 14.75 15.13
N MET A 547 -5.23 14.42 14.60
CA MET A 547 -6.50 14.24 15.33
C MET A 547 -7.05 15.47 16.08
N VAL A 548 -6.38 16.63 16.07
CA VAL A 548 -6.82 17.84 16.80
C VAL A 548 -7.04 19.06 15.91
N LYS A 549 -6.73 18.96 14.62
CA LYS A 549 -7.05 20.01 13.64
C LYS A 549 -8.55 20.26 13.52
N SER A 550 -8.92 21.51 13.27
CA SER A 550 -10.29 21.90 12.96
C SER A 550 -10.41 22.15 11.47
N ALA A 551 -11.13 21.30 10.76
CA ALA A 551 -11.46 21.51 9.36
C ALA A 551 -12.97 21.35 9.15
N PRO A 552 -13.64 22.25 8.41
CA PRO A 552 -15.09 22.26 8.27
C PRO A 552 -15.67 21.10 7.46
N SER A 553 -14.86 20.44 6.61
CA SER A 553 -15.28 19.27 5.84
C SER A 553 -14.09 18.42 5.39
N SER A 554 -14.32 17.19 4.91
CA SER A 554 -13.27 16.39 4.25
C SER A 554 -12.74 17.01 2.96
N ALA A 555 -13.54 17.83 2.28
CA ALA A 555 -13.17 18.54 1.07
C ALA A 555 -12.45 19.88 1.37
N TYR A 556 -12.16 20.16 2.64
CA TYR A 556 -11.36 21.30 3.04
C TYR A 556 -9.89 21.01 2.73
N ALA A 557 -9.43 21.47 1.57
CA ALA A 557 -8.02 21.48 1.26
C ALA A 557 -7.35 22.64 2.03
N PRO A 558 -6.22 22.36 2.69
CA PRO A 558 -5.43 23.41 3.35
C PRO A 558 -4.91 24.41 2.31
N SER A 559 -4.77 25.68 2.67
CA SER A 559 -3.97 26.61 1.89
C SER A 559 -2.49 26.28 1.98
N GLU A 560 -1.72 26.82 1.05
CA GLU A 560 -0.27 26.59 0.98
C GLU A 560 0.47 26.97 2.27
N ASP A 561 -0.03 27.95 3.03
CA ASP A 561 0.56 28.37 4.30
C ASP A 561 0.21 27.48 5.51
N GLU A 562 -0.70 26.50 5.35
CA GLU A 562 -1.13 25.59 6.42
C GLU A 562 -0.33 24.29 6.49
N TYR A 563 0.56 24.02 5.54
CA TYR A 563 1.44 22.86 5.57
C TYR A 563 2.90 23.26 5.31
N GLU A 564 3.84 22.46 5.79
CA GLU A 564 5.27 22.71 5.55
C GLU A 564 5.58 22.49 4.07
N HIS A 565 6.35 23.37 3.45
CA HIS A 565 6.83 23.19 2.08
C HIS A 565 8.15 22.39 2.06
N PRO A 566 8.47 21.71 0.94
CA PRO A 566 9.77 21.09 0.79
C PRO A 566 10.92 22.09 0.92
N ALA A 567 12.01 21.66 1.54
CA ALA A 567 13.23 22.43 1.67
C ALA A 567 14.17 22.15 0.49
N ILE A 568 14.73 23.21 -0.11
CA ILE A 568 15.74 23.16 -1.17
C ILE A 568 17.10 23.45 -0.55
N TYR A 569 18.10 22.64 -0.90
CA TYR A 569 19.45 22.70 -0.33
C TYR A 569 20.50 23.04 -1.37
N HIS A 570 21.51 23.79 -0.94
CA HIS A 570 22.68 24.19 -1.72
C HIS A 570 23.96 23.86 -0.94
N GLU A 571 24.05 22.61 -0.49
CA GLU A 571 25.15 22.11 0.34
C GLU A 571 26.31 21.59 -0.53
N ASP A 572 27.50 21.44 0.06
CA ASP A 572 28.61 20.74 -0.57
C ASP A 572 28.44 19.22 -0.45
N PHE A 573 29.12 18.45 -1.29
CA PHE A 573 29.17 16.98 -1.15
C PHE A 573 29.82 16.58 0.18
N ALA A 574 29.21 15.62 0.88
CA ALA A 574 29.67 15.08 2.15
C ALA A 574 29.64 13.53 2.12
N GLU A 575 30.44 12.88 2.98
CA GLU A 575 30.40 11.41 3.12
C GLU A 575 29.08 10.93 3.74
N GLU A 576 28.46 11.77 4.55
CA GLU A 576 27.21 11.49 5.26
C GLU A 576 26.29 12.70 5.21
N ILE A 577 24.98 12.46 5.21
CA ILE A 577 23.95 13.49 5.34
C ILE A 577 22.96 13.14 6.46
N LEU A 578 22.21 14.13 6.93
CA LEU A 578 21.14 13.95 7.90
C LEU A 578 19.78 13.92 7.20
N LEU A 579 18.98 12.90 7.53
CA LEU A 579 17.58 12.79 7.14
C LEU A 579 16.70 13.27 8.30
N PRO A 580 15.82 14.27 8.09
CA PRO A 580 14.82 14.66 9.08
C PRO A 580 13.89 13.49 9.45
N PRO A 581 13.21 13.54 10.60
CA PRO A 581 12.17 12.56 10.95
C PRO A 581 11.12 12.42 9.85
N PHE A 582 10.61 11.20 9.63
CA PHE A 582 9.51 10.90 8.71
C PHE A 582 9.58 11.63 7.36
N SER A 583 10.76 11.60 6.75
CA SER A 583 11.08 12.43 5.60
C SER A 583 11.50 11.62 4.38
N MET A 584 11.43 12.28 3.24
CA MET A 584 12.04 11.90 1.97
C MET A 584 13.10 12.94 1.62
N VAL A 585 14.30 12.48 1.25
CA VAL A 585 15.42 13.33 0.84
C VAL A 585 15.91 12.88 -0.53
N MET A 586 16.11 13.85 -1.43
CA MET A 586 16.87 13.65 -2.67
C MET A 586 18.29 14.16 -2.47
N ALA A 587 19.27 13.35 -2.86
CA ALA A 587 20.67 13.73 -2.84
C ALA A 587 21.34 13.40 -4.17
N ASP A 588 22.11 14.33 -4.71
CA ASP A 588 23.03 14.03 -5.80
C ASP A 588 24.18 13.18 -5.28
N THR A 589 24.75 12.36 -6.15
CA THR A 589 25.85 11.45 -5.81
C THR A 589 27.11 11.77 -6.60
N GLU A 590 28.27 11.69 -5.96
CA GLU A 590 29.60 11.80 -6.57
C GLU A 590 30.47 10.62 -6.13
N GLY A 591 31.10 9.92 -7.06
CA GLY A 591 31.95 8.75 -6.78
C GLY A 591 31.46 7.48 -7.47
N VAL A 592 31.95 6.33 -7.01
CA VAL A 592 31.55 5.02 -7.52
C VAL A 592 31.05 4.22 -6.34
N ALA A 593 29.75 3.90 -6.34
CA ALA A 593 29.18 3.04 -5.31
C ALA A 593 29.93 1.73 -5.24
N GLU A 594 30.37 1.37 -4.04
CA GLU A 594 30.80 0.01 -3.77
C GLU A 594 29.61 -0.92 -4.04
N CYS A 595 29.88 -2.08 -4.64
CA CYS A 595 28.84 -3.05 -4.98
C CYS A 595 29.15 -4.40 -4.35
N VAL A 596 28.13 -5.04 -3.77
CA VAL A 596 28.21 -6.48 -3.46
C VAL A 596 28.16 -7.29 -4.75
N ALA A 597 28.94 -8.37 -4.82
CA ALA A 597 29.16 -9.12 -6.06
C ALA A 597 27.89 -9.83 -6.61
N ASP A 598 26.87 -10.09 -5.78
CA ASP A 598 25.72 -10.95 -6.13
C ASP A 598 24.36 -10.47 -5.53
N GLY A 599 23.92 -9.27 -5.89
CA GLY A 599 22.69 -8.64 -5.34
C GLY A 599 21.34 -9.28 -5.67
N ILE A 600 21.27 -10.41 -6.38
CA ILE A 600 20.01 -11.12 -6.69
C ILE A 600 19.37 -11.72 -5.42
N THR A 601 20.19 -11.99 -4.39
CA THR A 601 19.77 -12.59 -3.11
C THR A 601 18.65 -11.81 -2.39
N GLY A 602 18.56 -10.49 -2.55
CA GLY A 602 17.58 -9.66 -1.83
C GLY A 602 16.11 -9.89 -2.20
N ARG A 603 15.79 -10.07 -3.49
CA ARG A 603 14.38 -10.25 -3.94
C ARG A 603 13.84 -11.62 -3.58
N ILE A 604 14.66 -12.65 -3.81
CA ILE A 604 14.31 -14.05 -3.56
C ILE A 604 14.13 -14.29 -2.05
N SER A 605 15.04 -13.78 -1.22
CA SER A 605 14.97 -13.97 0.24
C SER A 605 13.70 -13.36 0.85
N LYS A 606 13.32 -12.14 0.45
CA LYS A 606 12.09 -11.49 0.95
C LYS A 606 10.81 -12.26 0.59
N LEU A 607 10.75 -12.84 -0.60
CA LEU A 607 9.61 -13.67 -0.98
C LEU A 607 9.56 -14.95 -0.14
N TYR A 608 10.70 -15.61 0.09
CA TYR A 608 10.79 -16.81 0.93
C TYR A 608 10.45 -16.54 2.40
N GLU A 609 11.02 -15.50 3.01
CA GLU A 609 10.69 -15.08 4.38
C GLU A 609 9.18 -14.90 4.55
N TYR A 610 8.56 -14.24 3.57
CA TYR A 610 7.13 -14.04 3.53
C TYR A 610 6.37 -15.36 3.40
N GLU A 611 6.76 -16.25 2.48
CA GLU A 611 6.07 -17.53 2.27
C GLU A 611 6.19 -18.48 3.46
N ILE A 612 7.36 -18.54 4.09
CA ILE A 612 7.60 -19.31 5.31
C ILE A 612 6.72 -18.77 6.43
N SER A 613 6.72 -17.45 6.64
CA SER A 613 5.86 -16.80 7.63
C SER A 613 4.38 -17.07 7.36
N HIS A 614 3.95 -17.03 6.11
CA HIS A 614 2.57 -17.28 5.73
C HIS A 614 2.16 -18.74 5.93
N ALA A 615 2.98 -19.69 5.48
CA ALA A 615 2.76 -21.11 5.67
C ALA A 615 2.67 -21.47 7.16
N ALA A 616 3.58 -20.93 7.98
CA ALA A 616 3.57 -21.13 9.42
C ALA A 616 2.28 -20.65 10.09
N VAL A 617 1.76 -19.49 9.69
CA VAL A 617 0.53 -18.93 10.27
C VAL A 617 -0.71 -19.74 9.85
N VAL A 618 -0.79 -20.18 8.58
CA VAL A 618 -1.86 -21.06 8.10
C VAL A 618 -1.87 -22.39 8.88
N MET A 619 -0.68 -22.96 9.14
CA MET A 619 -0.54 -24.20 9.93
C MET A 619 -0.87 -24.01 11.41
N ALA A 620 -0.54 -22.86 12.02
CA ALA A 620 -0.81 -22.57 13.43
C ALA A 620 -2.30 -22.30 13.74
N GLY A 621 -3.07 -21.84 12.75
CA GLY A 621 -4.48 -21.47 12.92
C GLY A 621 -5.49 -22.60 12.75
N HIS A 622 -5.13 -23.75 12.16
CA HIS A 622 -6.08 -24.79 11.78
C HIS A 622 -5.53 -26.22 11.95
N ARG A 623 -6.27 -27.09 12.65
CA ARG A 623 -5.94 -28.54 12.79
C ARG A 623 -6.08 -29.33 11.47
N THR A 624 -6.69 -28.73 10.46
CA THR A 624 -6.99 -29.32 9.15
C THR A 624 -6.98 -28.24 8.07
N ALA A 625 -5.88 -27.51 7.92
CA ALA A 625 -5.66 -26.79 6.67
C ALA A 625 -5.35 -27.84 5.60
N CYS A 626 -6.24 -28.02 4.63
CA CYS A 626 -5.91 -28.75 3.42
C CYS A 626 -4.89 -27.90 2.66
N ILE A 627 -3.61 -28.28 2.78
CA ILE A 627 -2.58 -27.82 1.88
C ILE A 627 -3.02 -28.29 0.48
N ASP A 628 -3.32 -27.34 -0.41
CA ASP A 628 -3.48 -27.63 -1.84
C ASP A 628 -2.26 -28.46 -2.26
N GLY A 629 -2.48 -29.65 -2.81
CA GLY A 629 -1.44 -30.62 -3.18
C GLY A 629 -0.43 -30.12 -4.21
N ARG A 630 -0.53 -28.85 -4.64
CA ARG A 630 0.47 -28.14 -5.45
C ARG A 630 1.49 -27.31 -4.64
N LEU A 631 1.31 -27.16 -3.33
CA LEU A 631 2.37 -26.78 -2.37
C LEU A 631 3.23 -27.98 -1.93
N ARG A 632 3.21 -29.05 -2.73
CA ARG A 632 4.13 -30.19 -2.62
C ARG A 632 5.59 -29.83 -2.83
N THR A 633 5.99 -28.58 -3.07
CA THR A 633 7.42 -28.23 -3.09
C THR A 633 8.10 -28.41 -1.73
N PHE A 634 7.38 -28.29 -0.60
CA PHE A 634 7.96 -28.63 0.71
C PHE A 634 7.94 -30.14 1.01
N GLU A 635 6.95 -30.88 0.52
CA GLU A 635 6.94 -32.34 0.64
C GLU A 635 7.88 -33.02 -0.38
N HIS A 636 8.12 -32.44 -1.56
CA HIS A 636 9.11 -32.95 -2.52
C HIS A 636 10.54 -32.61 -2.11
N ALA A 637 10.77 -31.46 -1.45
CA ALA A 637 12.05 -31.20 -0.79
C ALA A 637 12.30 -32.16 0.40
N ALA A 638 11.25 -32.70 1.02
CA ALA A 638 11.35 -33.73 2.06
C ALA A 638 11.33 -35.19 1.53
N GLU A 639 10.75 -35.42 0.35
CA GLU A 639 10.70 -36.73 -0.33
C GLU A 639 11.89 -36.95 -1.29
N LEU A 640 12.68 -35.90 -1.58
CA LEU A 640 14.03 -36.03 -2.13
C LEU A 640 14.95 -36.61 -1.05
N ARG A 641 14.86 -37.93 -0.93
CA ARG A 641 15.65 -38.87 -0.11
C ARG A 641 15.39 -38.77 1.39
N GLU A 642 14.43 -39.58 1.83
CA GLU A 642 14.43 -40.20 3.15
C GLU A 642 15.82 -40.83 3.44
N GLY A 643 16.72 -40.06 4.06
CA GLY A 643 18.05 -40.53 4.43
C GLY A 643 19.08 -39.46 4.78
N GLU A 644 19.03 -38.25 4.20
CA GLU A 644 20.17 -37.31 4.28
C GLU A 644 19.79 -35.83 4.43
N LEU A 645 18.76 -35.52 5.21
CA LEU A 645 18.56 -34.16 5.74
C LEU A 645 18.73 -34.18 7.26
N MET A 646 19.96 -34.45 7.68
CA MET A 646 20.45 -33.85 8.91
C MET A 646 21.02 -32.50 8.51
N LEU A 647 20.55 -31.42 9.14
CA LEU A 647 21.35 -30.19 9.20
C LEU A 647 22.78 -30.62 9.55
N PRO A 648 23.81 -30.21 8.79
CA PRO A 648 25.18 -30.49 9.15
C PRO A 648 25.36 -30.14 10.64
N PRO A 649 26.01 -30.98 11.47
CA PRO A 649 26.17 -30.72 12.90
C PRO A 649 26.72 -29.32 13.20
N GLU A 650 27.46 -28.77 12.23
CA GLU A 650 28.03 -27.42 12.20
C GLU A 650 26.95 -26.33 12.08
N MET A 651 25.91 -26.56 11.27
CA MET A 651 24.77 -25.67 11.07
C MET A 651 23.79 -25.73 12.24
N ALA A 652 23.57 -26.92 12.83
CA ALA A 652 22.79 -27.09 14.06
C ALA A 652 23.47 -26.44 15.28
N ALA A 653 24.81 -26.51 15.35
CA ALA A 653 25.59 -25.81 16.36
C ALA A 653 25.60 -24.28 16.18
N ALA A 654 25.53 -23.79 14.93
CA ALA A 654 25.49 -22.36 14.62
C ALA A 654 24.17 -21.68 15.03
N ILE A 655 23.05 -22.41 15.04
CA ILE A 655 21.72 -21.91 15.44
C ILE A 655 21.32 -22.27 16.88
N GLY A 656 22.26 -22.77 17.70
CA GLY A 656 22.01 -23.06 19.12
C GLY A 656 21.06 -24.23 19.41
N VAL A 657 20.69 -25.03 18.40
CA VAL A 657 19.76 -26.15 18.56
C VAL A 657 20.52 -27.38 19.06
N GLN A 658 20.31 -27.75 20.33
CA GLN A 658 20.76 -29.07 20.82
C GLN A 658 19.91 -30.17 20.17
N THR A 659 20.56 -30.97 19.31
CA THR A 659 19.93 -32.03 18.51
C THR A 659 19.34 -33.18 19.33
N ASP A 660 19.63 -33.25 20.63
CA ASP A 660 19.24 -34.38 21.48
C ASP A 660 17.77 -34.32 21.94
N ASP A 661 17.11 -33.17 21.88
CA ASP A 661 15.71 -33.02 22.33
C ASP A 661 14.67 -33.42 21.27
N TRP A 662 15.09 -33.69 20.02
CA TRP A 662 14.16 -33.98 18.93
C TRP A 662 13.78 -35.47 18.81
N ILE A 663 14.57 -36.39 19.38
CA ILE A 663 14.45 -37.84 19.09
C ILE A 663 13.76 -38.65 20.21
N SER A 664 13.50 -38.11 21.40
CA SER A 664 12.85 -38.89 22.47
C SER A 664 11.52 -38.31 22.96
N SER A 665 10.46 -38.35 22.13
CA SER A 665 9.10 -38.37 22.67
C SER A 665 8.14 -39.25 21.85
N LYS A 666 8.43 -40.54 21.75
CA LYS A 666 7.42 -41.58 21.53
C LYS A 666 7.17 -42.29 22.85
N THR A 667 6.15 -41.88 23.61
CA THR A 667 5.18 -42.75 24.29
C THR A 667 4.19 -41.99 25.19
N ALA A 668 2.95 -42.49 25.13
CA ALA A 668 1.89 -42.48 26.16
C ALA A 668 1.26 -41.16 26.65
N ALA A 669 0.04 -40.96 26.13
CA ALA A 669 -1.18 -40.51 26.83
C ALA A 669 -1.21 -39.12 27.51
N GLY A 670 -2.02 -38.23 26.92
CA GLY A 670 -3.05 -37.52 27.70
C GLY A 670 -2.63 -36.27 28.48
N ASP A 671 -2.07 -35.27 27.80
CA ASP A 671 -2.46 -33.86 27.91
C ASP A 671 -1.48 -33.01 27.08
N ARG A 672 -1.95 -32.51 25.93
CA ARG A 672 -1.19 -31.59 25.08
C ARG A 672 -2.08 -30.42 24.71
N THR A 673 -2.20 -29.51 25.65
CA THR A 673 -2.72 -28.17 25.39
C THR A 673 -1.78 -27.21 26.10
N VAL A 674 -1.28 -26.19 25.39
CA VAL A 674 -0.50 -25.02 25.88
C VAL A 674 1.01 -24.97 25.55
N TYR A 675 1.77 -26.06 25.41
CA TYR A 675 3.25 -25.94 25.30
C TYR A 675 3.87 -25.81 23.89
N GLN A 676 3.13 -25.97 22.79
CA GLN A 676 3.73 -25.97 21.43
C GLN A 676 3.75 -24.60 20.72
N ASN A 677 3.02 -23.58 21.20
CA ASN A 677 2.98 -22.28 20.52
C ASN A 677 4.22 -21.42 20.78
N ALA A 678 4.88 -21.54 21.94
CA ALA A 678 6.05 -20.72 22.26
C ALA A 678 7.33 -21.21 21.58
N HIS A 679 7.54 -22.53 21.50
CA HIS A 679 8.75 -23.10 20.88
C HIS A 679 8.76 -22.98 19.36
N GLY A 680 7.60 -23.12 18.70
CA GLY A 680 7.51 -22.94 17.24
C GLY A 680 7.80 -21.50 16.81
N LEU A 681 7.30 -20.51 17.55
CA LEU A 681 7.57 -19.10 17.30
C LEU A 681 9.03 -18.72 17.58
N ALA A 682 9.66 -19.28 18.62
CA ALA A 682 11.07 -19.03 18.93
C ALA A 682 12.00 -19.58 17.83
N VAL A 683 11.76 -20.81 17.37
CA VAL A 683 12.56 -21.45 16.31
C VAL A 683 12.39 -20.74 14.96
N ILE A 684 11.16 -20.30 14.63
CA ILE A 684 10.92 -19.53 13.39
C ILE A 684 11.58 -18.14 13.47
N SER A 685 11.54 -17.50 14.65
CA SER A 685 12.23 -16.23 14.89
C SER A 685 13.75 -16.40 14.78
N GLU A 686 14.34 -17.47 15.33
CA GLU A 686 15.78 -17.77 15.18
C GLU A 686 16.17 -18.05 13.73
N ILE A 687 15.37 -18.83 13.00
CA ILE A 687 15.60 -19.10 11.58
C ILE A 687 15.55 -17.80 10.76
N ALA A 688 14.51 -16.98 10.94
CA ALA A 688 14.38 -15.69 10.25
C ALA A 688 15.53 -14.73 10.61
N THR A 689 15.96 -14.70 11.88
CA THR A 689 17.09 -13.87 12.33
C THR A 689 18.41 -14.35 11.73
N SER A 690 18.62 -15.67 11.64
CA SER A 690 19.83 -16.26 11.06
C SER A 690 20.01 -16.03 9.56
N PHE A 691 18.95 -15.64 8.82
CA PHE A 691 19.05 -15.19 7.43
C PHE A 691 19.33 -13.68 7.29
N SER A 692 19.20 -12.92 8.37
CA SER A 692 19.35 -11.46 8.38
C SER A 692 20.73 -10.95 8.81
N GLU A 693 21.60 -11.85 9.33
CA GLU A 693 22.99 -11.48 9.64
C GLU A 693 23.87 -11.60 8.39
N PRO A 694 24.69 -10.58 8.06
CA PRO A 694 25.68 -10.70 7.00
C PRO A 694 26.75 -11.72 7.43
N TYR A 695 26.67 -12.94 6.90
CA TYR A 695 27.68 -13.98 7.08
C TYR A 695 29.06 -13.47 6.62
N ARG A 696 30.02 -13.40 7.56
CA ARG A 696 31.36 -12.83 7.37
C ARG A 696 32.47 -13.85 7.07
N ASP A 697 32.15 -15.11 6.77
CA ASP A 697 33.17 -16.13 6.53
C ASP A 697 33.35 -16.43 5.03
N GLU A 698 34.45 -15.92 4.46
CA GLU A 698 34.79 -15.96 3.03
C GLU A 698 35.06 -17.38 2.48
N ASP A 699 35.18 -18.39 3.35
CA ASP A 699 35.61 -19.74 2.96
C ASP A 699 34.46 -20.78 2.81
N GLN A 700 33.20 -20.44 3.13
CA GLN A 700 32.05 -21.37 3.05
C GLN A 700 30.97 -20.99 2.03
N THR A 701 30.98 -19.77 1.52
CA THR A 701 29.94 -19.19 0.63
C THR A 701 29.84 -19.83 -0.77
N PRO A 702 30.94 -20.22 -1.45
CA PRO A 702 30.86 -20.71 -2.84
C PRO A 702 30.15 -22.06 -2.99
N MET A 703 30.18 -22.89 -1.95
CA MET A 703 29.68 -24.28 -2.05
C MET A 703 28.15 -24.35 -1.92
N ALA A 704 27.56 -23.56 -1.02
CA ALA A 704 26.11 -23.49 -0.85
C ALA A 704 25.39 -22.82 -2.03
N LEU A 705 26.02 -21.79 -2.65
CA LEU A 705 25.48 -21.11 -3.83
C LEU A 705 25.54 -21.97 -5.10
N ALA A 706 26.61 -22.74 -5.29
CA ALA A 706 26.74 -23.65 -6.43
C ALA A 706 25.73 -24.82 -6.36
N GLU A 707 25.49 -25.37 -5.17
CA GLU A 707 24.49 -26.43 -4.97
C GLU A 707 23.05 -25.92 -5.15
N LEU A 708 22.74 -24.71 -4.66
CA LEU A 708 21.45 -24.07 -4.91
C LEU A 708 21.26 -23.77 -6.41
N GLU A 709 22.26 -23.22 -7.10
CA GLU A 709 22.20 -23.01 -8.55
C GLU A 709 21.99 -24.30 -9.36
N GLU A 710 22.61 -25.41 -8.95
CA GLU A 710 22.51 -26.70 -9.64
C GLU A 710 21.14 -27.37 -9.40
N ILE A 711 20.53 -27.15 -8.24
CA ILE A 711 19.14 -27.55 -7.97
C ILE A 711 18.18 -26.74 -8.85
N PHE A 712 18.37 -25.42 -8.96
CA PHE A 712 17.47 -24.56 -9.74
C PHE A 712 17.62 -24.71 -11.27
N LYS A 713 18.81 -25.05 -11.77
CA LYS A 713 19.02 -25.37 -13.20
C LYS A 713 18.31 -26.66 -13.65
N ASN A 714 17.89 -27.51 -12.71
CA ASN A 714 17.24 -28.79 -13.01
C ASN A 714 15.72 -28.78 -12.79
N GLU A 715 15.13 -27.71 -12.22
CA GLU A 715 13.68 -27.60 -11.94
C GLU A 715 12.96 -26.43 -12.67
N LEU A 716 13.68 -25.61 -13.44
CA LEU A 716 13.13 -24.73 -14.48
C LEU A 716 13.17 -25.42 -15.85
#